data_AF-A0A2P8QJJ6-F1
#
_entry.id   AF-A0A2P8QJJ6-F1
#
_cell.length_a   1.000
_cell.length_b   1.000
_cell.length_c   1.000
_cell.angle_alpha   90.00
_cell.angle_beta   90.00
_cell.angle_gamma   90.00
#
_symmetry.space_group_name_H-M   'P 1'
#
loop_
_entity.id
_entity.type
_entity.pdbx_description
1 polymer ?
#
loop_
_entity_poly.entity_id
_entity_poly.type
_entity_poly.pdbx_seq_one_letter_code
_entity_poly.pdbx_strand_id
1 'polypeptide(L)'
;MWGDRAREFLTPSVFAGPITDPVPVFLTIMAIMLVAPLLFERVRLPGIVGLILAGVVVGSYGIGVLERDSTIILLGTVGLLFLMFMAGLETSLDDLKYNADKAVIFGIATFIVPMALGTVAMLAIGYGFLAAILVASCFASHTLLALPVATKLGIMRTQAVTATLGATLITNVLALLVLAVVVQAHQGSLSLGFWLFLIPALTIYTFATLWGVPKIGRWFFRRFGHDEGAEFTFVVATLFVVSYAAELIDIEPIVGAFLAGIAITQLIPQLSPLMNRIQFIGNTLFVPFFLISVGMLINPRLLVSDPRSLLVAGVMIVVALVAKFVPAWGSGKLFGFQSSGIMVMFGLSVAQAASTLAAITVAFQIQLVDQATVNGTVAMILVTCIASPWVTSRWGQGVKVEAANPTSKGRTKQVQQGFAAAQNLRVLVPVANPSTEDNLLHLALILTKKTAGTLLPLHILPDKQGTIAPEAKIQQSQLLATAETIAHAAVTAVEPIGRIDDSVDKGILRSALERDANLIVCGWKGFSTYRENFFGSAIDNVIRRATVPVLIARFAQPIENTHRVFLAIADIEKSASTFGQTVSLAKSLADELKASLQLLQVTASPRKHTSFNPEELGLSPDTQIQQVRGNFIGRVSKMLQQDDLLILTAGTHPEIIGLPALGVAPEAIARSHPEISIIVIHFPQRS
;
A
#
# COMPACT_ATOMS: atom_id res chain seq x y z
N MET A 1 29.49 -37.29 -26.98
CA MET A 1 28.55 -37.17 -25.84
C MET A 1 27.69 -35.89 -25.85
N TRP A 2 28.15 -34.73 -26.35
CA TRP A 2 27.29 -33.53 -26.46
C TRP A 2 26.42 -33.50 -27.75
N GLY A 3 26.86 -34.17 -28.83
CA GLY A 3 26.15 -34.18 -30.11
C GLY A 3 24.86 -35.00 -30.12
N ASP A 4 24.79 -36.08 -29.34
CA ASP A 4 23.62 -36.98 -29.33
C ASP A 4 22.45 -36.43 -28.49
N ARG A 5 22.74 -35.75 -27.36
CA ARG A 5 21.71 -35.06 -26.55
C ARG A 5 21.08 -33.87 -27.29
N ALA A 6 21.85 -33.16 -28.10
CA ALA A 6 21.33 -32.05 -28.90
C ALA A 6 20.41 -32.51 -30.04
N ARG A 7 20.63 -33.73 -30.56
CA ARG A 7 19.76 -34.35 -31.58
C ARG A 7 18.45 -34.87 -30.98
N GLU A 8 18.46 -35.37 -29.75
CA GLU A 8 17.24 -35.71 -28.98
C GLU A 8 16.38 -34.46 -28.67
N PHE A 9 17.00 -33.31 -28.39
CA PHE A 9 16.29 -32.06 -28.16
C PHE A 9 15.59 -31.49 -29.42
N LEU A 10 16.04 -31.90 -30.61
CA LEU A 10 15.53 -31.42 -31.90
C LEU A 10 14.62 -32.44 -32.60
N THR A 11 14.37 -33.61 -31.99
CA THR A 11 13.35 -34.52 -32.49
C THR A 11 11.93 -34.03 -32.13
N PRO A 12 10.93 -34.16 -33.02
CA PRO A 12 9.55 -33.71 -32.76
C PRO A 12 8.84 -34.41 -31.59
N SER A 13 9.49 -35.38 -30.92
CA SER A 13 8.99 -36.13 -29.77
C SER A 13 8.88 -35.31 -28.47
N VAL A 14 9.51 -34.13 -28.39
CA VAL A 14 9.31 -33.19 -27.25
C VAL A 14 7.86 -32.70 -27.15
N PHE A 15 7.06 -32.84 -28.22
CA PHE A 15 5.65 -32.49 -28.23
C PHE A 15 4.69 -33.68 -27.98
N ALA A 16 5.20 -34.88 -27.67
CA ALA A 16 4.37 -36.08 -27.51
C ALA A 16 3.82 -36.26 -26.07
N GLY A 17 4.24 -35.45 -25.11
CA GLY A 17 3.78 -35.50 -23.73
C GLY A 17 4.01 -34.18 -22.98
N PRO A 18 3.49 -34.05 -21.75
CA PRO A 18 3.70 -32.86 -20.94
C PRO A 18 5.18 -32.69 -20.63
N ILE A 19 5.61 -31.43 -20.61
CA ILE A 19 6.97 -31.07 -20.26
C ILE A 19 7.16 -31.35 -18.77
N THR A 20 8.10 -32.23 -18.42
CA THR A 20 8.41 -32.60 -17.03
C THR A 20 9.69 -31.97 -16.51
N ASP A 21 10.62 -31.61 -17.40
CA ASP A 21 11.88 -30.98 -17.00
C ASP A 21 11.63 -29.59 -16.40
N PRO A 22 12.21 -29.25 -15.22
CA PRO A 22 11.92 -28.00 -14.53
C PRO A 22 12.22 -26.73 -15.34
N VAL A 23 13.30 -26.75 -16.14
CA VAL A 23 13.73 -25.56 -16.90
C VAL A 23 12.75 -25.23 -18.04
N PRO A 24 12.35 -26.18 -18.92
CA PRO A 24 11.34 -25.90 -19.93
C PRO A 24 9.94 -25.65 -19.37
N VAL A 25 9.56 -26.25 -18.22
CA VAL A 25 8.33 -25.89 -17.50
C VAL A 25 8.35 -24.42 -17.10
N PHE A 26 9.42 -23.99 -16.42
CA PHE A 26 9.57 -22.60 -15.98
C PHE A 26 9.60 -21.63 -17.16
N LEU A 27 10.32 -21.96 -18.24
CA LEU A 27 10.35 -21.18 -19.48
C LEU A 27 8.95 -21.02 -20.08
N THR A 28 8.19 -22.11 -20.16
CA THR A 28 6.82 -22.09 -20.70
C THR A 28 5.92 -21.18 -19.88
N ILE A 29 6.01 -21.27 -18.55
CA ILE A 29 5.24 -20.42 -17.66
C ILE A 29 5.66 -18.94 -17.81
N MET A 30 6.96 -18.63 -17.84
CA MET A 30 7.44 -17.26 -18.09
C MET A 30 6.99 -16.71 -19.43
N ALA A 31 7.01 -17.52 -20.48
CA ALA A 31 6.49 -17.14 -21.79
C ALA A 31 5.00 -16.83 -21.74
N ILE A 32 4.20 -17.62 -21.02
CA ILE A 32 2.77 -17.36 -20.79
C ILE A 32 2.59 -16.04 -20.01
N MET A 33 3.35 -15.83 -18.94
CA MET A 33 3.28 -14.61 -18.13
C MET A 33 3.58 -13.35 -18.93
N LEU A 34 4.51 -13.44 -19.90
CA LEU A 34 4.85 -12.33 -20.79
C LEU A 34 3.79 -12.13 -21.88
N VAL A 35 3.40 -13.21 -22.57
CA VAL A 35 2.61 -13.12 -23.80
C VAL A 35 1.11 -13.02 -23.53
N ALA A 36 0.56 -13.79 -22.59
CA ALA A 36 -0.89 -13.86 -22.38
C ALA A 36 -1.50 -12.51 -21.98
N PRO A 37 -0.92 -11.73 -21.03
CA PRO A 37 -1.44 -10.40 -20.72
C PRO A 37 -1.44 -9.46 -21.93
N LEU A 38 -0.35 -9.43 -22.72
CA LEU A 38 -0.22 -8.57 -23.90
C LEU A 38 -1.25 -8.89 -24.99
N LEU A 39 -1.55 -10.18 -25.19
CA LEU A 39 -2.57 -10.61 -26.15
C LEU A 39 -3.98 -10.24 -25.69
N PHE A 40 -4.29 -10.44 -24.41
CA PHE A 40 -5.62 -10.18 -23.87
C PHE A 40 -5.93 -8.68 -23.71
N GLU A 41 -4.92 -7.87 -23.39
CA GLU A 41 -5.08 -6.41 -23.35
C GLU A 41 -5.39 -5.83 -24.73
N ARG A 42 -4.87 -6.41 -25.82
CA ARG A 42 -5.24 -6.00 -27.20
C ARG A 42 -6.72 -6.21 -27.52
N VAL A 43 -7.36 -7.23 -26.94
CA VAL A 43 -8.81 -7.47 -27.09
C VAL A 43 -9.64 -6.80 -25.99
N ARG A 44 -9.06 -5.85 -25.24
CA ARG A 44 -9.71 -5.09 -24.15
C ARG A 44 -10.19 -5.96 -22.97
N LEU A 45 -9.55 -7.11 -22.75
CA LEU A 45 -9.73 -7.93 -21.56
C LEU A 45 -8.58 -7.70 -20.57
N PRO A 46 -8.81 -7.76 -19.24
CA PRO A 46 -7.74 -7.65 -18.26
C PRO A 46 -6.69 -8.75 -18.45
N GLY A 47 -5.40 -8.40 -18.42
CA GLY A 47 -4.33 -9.39 -18.65
C GLY A 47 -4.35 -10.59 -17.68
N ILE A 48 -4.88 -10.40 -16.46
CA ILE A 48 -5.11 -11.45 -15.46
C ILE A 48 -6.04 -12.55 -15.99
N VAL A 49 -7.09 -12.19 -16.75
CA VAL A 49 -7.99 -13.15 -17.40
C VAL A 49 -7.23 -14.01 -18.40
N GLY A 50 -6.27 -13.40 -19.13
CA GLY A 50 -5.40 -14.10 -20.07
C GLY A 50 -4.54 -15.16 -19.41
N LEU A 51 -4.04 -14.92 -18.19
CA LEU A 51 -3.24 -15.90 -17.44
C LEU A 51 -4.06 -17.13 -17.03
N ILE A 52 -5.30 -16.92 -16.56
CA ILE A 52 -6.21 -18.01 -16.18
C ILE A 52 -6.55 -18.85 -17.42
N LEU A 53 -6.97 -18.20 -18.51
CA LEU A 53 -7.31 -18.88 -19.76
C LEU A 53 -6.10 -19.59 -20.39
N ALA A 54 -4.91 -19.02 -20.30
CA ALA A 54 -3.69 -19.70 -20.72
C ALA A 54 -3.43 -20.97 -19.88
N GLY A 55 -3.70 -20.94 -18.58
CA GLY A 55 -3.66 -22.14 -17.73
C GLY A 55 -4.63 -23.23 -18.18
N VAL A 56 -5.86 -22.87 -18.57
CA VAL A 56 -6.85 -23.82 -19.12
C VAL A 56 -6.35 -24.45 -20.42
N VAL A 57 -5.75 -23.64 -21.30
CA VAL A 57 -5.26 -24.08 -22.61
C VAL A 57 -4.01 -24.95 -22.49
N VAL A 58 -3.05 -24.56 -21.65
CA VAL A 58 -1.73 -25.21 -21.56
C VAL A 58 -1.76 -26.40 -20.59
N GLY A 59 -2.66 -26.39 -19.61
CA GLY A 59 -2.80 -27.45 -18.61
C GLY A 59 -3.21 -28.80 -19.19
N SER A 60 -3.17 -29.82 -18.34
CA SER A 60 -3.42 -31.24 -18.68
C SER A 60 -4.74 -31.50 -19.40
N TYR A 61 -5.76 -30.65 -19.18
CA TYR A 61 -7.08 -30.81 -19.78
C TYR A 61 -7.29 -30.02 -21.09
N GLY A 62 -6.33 -29.17 -21.47
CA GLY A 62 -6.34 -28.42 -22.72
C GLY A 62 -5.51 -29.12 -23.80
N ILE A 63 -4.38 -28.51 -24.14
CA ILE A 63 -3.35 -29.04 -25.05
C ILE A 63 -2.44 -30.04 -24.31
N GLY A 64 -2.35 -29.95 -22.98
CA GLY A 64 -1.55 -30.88 -22.17
C GLY A 64 -0.05 -30.64 -22.24
N VAL A 65 0.38 -29.38 -22.45
CA VAL A 65 1.80 -29.00 -22.48
C VAL A 65 2.41 -29.02 -21.08
N LEU A 66 1.64 -28.64 -20.06
CA LEU A 66 2.06 -28.63 -18.66
C LEU A 66 1.18 -29.56 -17.82
N GLU A 67 1.82 -30.34 -16.95
CA GLU A 67 1.16 -31.06 -15.86
C GLU A 67 1.14 -30.23 -14.59
N ARG A 68 0.03 -30.29 -13.84
CA ARG A 68 -0.11 -29.60 -12.56
C ARG A 68 0.56 -30.41 -11.45
N ASP A 69 1.89 -30.48 -11.50
CA ASP A 69 2.74 -31.18 -10.55
C ASP A 69 2.87 -30.46 -9.19
N SER A 70 3.64 -31.03 -8.27
CA SER A 70 3.90 -30.43 -6.96
C SER A 70 4.56 -29.05 -7.04
N THR A 71 5.36 -28.78 -8.09
CA THR A 71 6.03 -27.49 -8.31
C THR A 71 5.02 -26.38 -8.63
N ILE A 72 4.13 -26.63 -9.58
CA ILE A 72 3.07 -25.67 -9.96
C ILE A 72 2.06 -25.48 -8.82
N ILE A 73 1.79 -26.53 -8.05
CA ILE A 73 0.96 -26.44 -6.85
C ILE A 73 1.63 -25.53 -5.81
N LEU A 74 2.92 -25.77 -5.50
CA LEU A 74 3.66 -24.99 -4.52
C LEU A 74 3.72 -23.51 -4.90
N LEU A 75 4.18 -23.19 -6.12
CA LEU A 75 4.28 -21.81 -6.60
C LEU A 75 2.91 -21.14 -6.70
N GLY A 76 1.87 -21.89 -7.06
CA GLY A 76 0.50 -21.40 -7.08
C GLY A 76 -0.04 -21.08 -5.68
N THR A 77 0.24 -21.91 -4.69
CA THR A 77 -0.13 -21.63 -3.29
C THR A 77 0.62 -20.41 -2.76
N VAL A 78 1.93 -20.30 -3.03
CA VAL A 78 2.73 -19.11 -2.69
C VAL A 78 2.11 -17.85 -3.31
N GLY A 79 1.73 -17.89 -4.59
CA GLY A 79 1.06 -16.78 -5.27
C GLY A 79 -0.27 -16.37 -4.66
N LEU A 80 -1.08 -17.33 -4.24
CA LEU A 80 -2.34 -17.07 -3.55
C LEU A 80 -2.11 -16.37 -2.20
N LEU A 81 -1.12 -16.83 -1.42
CA LEU A 81 -0.78 -16.20 -0.15
C LEU A 81 -0.20 -14.80 -0.34
N PHE A 82 0.70 -14.60 -1.31
CA PHE A 82 1.22 -13.27 -1.65
C PHE A 82 0.11 -12.31 -2.09
N LEU A 83 -0.87 -12.78 -2.86
CA LEU A 83 -2.01 -11.96 -3.27
C LEU A 83 -2.77 -11.39 -2.06
N MET A 84 -3.08 -12.26 -1.09
CA MET A 84 -3.81 -11.90 0.12
C MET A 84 -2.95 -11.08 1.09
N PHE A 85 -1.66 -11.37 1.15
CA PHE A 85 -0.70 -10.59 1.90
C PHE A 85 -0.60 -9.15 1.39
N MET A 86 -0.47 -8.97 0.07
CA MET A 86 -0.47 -7.62 -0.54
C MET A 86 -1.79 -6.89 -0.28
N ALA A 87 -2.93 -7.59 -0.27
CA ALA A 87 -4.21 -7.04 0.14
C ALA A 87 -4.17 -6.47 1.57
N GLY A 88 -3.59 -7.23 2.49
CA GLY A 88 -3.39 -6.80 3.87
C GLY A 88 -2.40 -5.64 3.99
N LEU A 89 -1.34 -5.62 3.17
CA LEU A 89 -0.35 -4.54 3.14
C LEU A 89 -0.92 -3.20 2.66
N GLU A 90 -1.83 -3.25 1.69
CA GLU A 90 -2.46 -2.05 1.12
C GLU A 90 -3.61 -1.52 1.99
N THR A 91 -4.13 -2.35 2.90
CA THR A 91 -5.22 -2.01 3.82
C THR A 91 -4.63 -1.55 5.16
N SER A 92 -4.94 -0.32 5.59
CA SER A 92 -4.60 0.08 6.96
C SER A 92 -5.60 -0.52 7.96
N LEU A 93 -5.15 -0.82 9.18
CA LEU A 93 -6.07 -1.20 10.26
C LEU A 93 -7.12 -0.13 10.52
N ASP A 94 -6.78 1.13 10.32
CA ASP A 94 -7.70 2.24 10.55
C ASP A 94 -8.78 2.30 9.46
N ASP A 95 -8.45 2.00 8.20
CA ASP A 95 -9.43 1.86 7.12
C ASP A 95 -10.41 0.71 7.39
N LEU A 96 -9.91 -0.40 7.96
CA LEU A 96 -10.74 -1.55 8.29
C LEU A 96 -11.63 -1.27 9.51
N LYS A 97 -11.10 -0.61 10.55
CA LYS A 97 -11.89 -0.17 11.71
C LYS A 97 -12.96 0.83 11.31
N TYR A 98 -12.61 1.80 10.47
CA TYR A 98 -13.52 2.84 10.00
C TYR A 98 -14.68 2.27 9.16
N ASN A 99 -14.44 1.19 8.43
CA ASN A 99 -15.45 0.51 7.61
C ASN A 99 -15.87 -0.85 8.19
N ALA A 100 -15.64 -1.10 9.48
CA ALA A 100 -15.89 -2.41 10.09
C ALA A 100 -17.37 -2.77 10.05
N ASP A 101 -18.24 -1.79 10.26
CA ASP A 101 -19.70 -1.93 10.14
C ASP A 101 -20.11 -2.40 8.73
N LYS A 102 -19.57 -1.76 7.69
CA LYS A 102 -19.85 -2.12 6.29
C LYS A 102 -19.28 -3.48 5.93
N ALA A 103 -18.08 -3.78 6.39
CA ALA A 103 -17.45 -5.09 6.21
C ALA A 103 -18.27 -6.21 6.86
N VAL A 104 -18.79 -6.00 8.08
CA VAL A 104 -19.65 -6.96 8.79
C VAL A 104 -20.99 -7.11 8.10
N ILE A 105 -21.68 -6.02 7.77
CA ILE A 105 -22.98 -6.07 7.09
C ILE A 105 -22.85 -6.75 5.74
N PHE A 106 -21.85 -6.37 4.94
CA PHE A 106 -21.61 -6.98 3.65
C PHE A 106 -21.20 -8.45 3.79
N GLY A 107 -20.29 -8.78 4.71
CA GLY A 107 -19.85 -10.14 5.00
C GLY A 107 -20.99 -11.08 5.41
N ILE A 108 -21.88 -10.62 6.29
CA ILE A 108 -23.08 -11.38 6.67
C ILE A 108 -24.03 -11.53 5.48
N ALA A 109 -24.25 -10.46 4.70
CA ALA A 109 -25.13 -10.50 3.53
C ALA A 109 -24.60 -11.44 2.44
N THR A 110 -23.30 -11.38 2.11
CA THR A 110 -22.64 -12.28 1.15
C THR A 110 -22.40 -13.68 1.72
N PHE A 111 -22.72 -13.95 2.98
CA PHE A 111 -22.81 -15.30 3.52
C PHE A 111 -24.24 -15.84 3.45
N ILE A 112 -25.20 -15.15 4.07
CA ILE A 112 -26.59 -15.62 4.23
C ILE A 112 -27.30 -15.74 2.89
N VAL A 113 -27.13 -14.76 1.98
CA VAL A 113 -27.87 -14.76 0.71
C VAL A 113 -27.43 -15.93 -0.20
N PRO A 114 -26.13 -16.15 -0.46
CA PRO A 114 -25.67 -17.37 -1.14
C PRO A 114 -26.06 -18.65 -0.43
N MET A 115 -26.05 -18.67 0.90
CA MET A 115 -26.44 -19.85 1.67
C MET A 115 -27.91 -20.24 1.42
N ALA A 116 -28.81 -19.26 1.50
CA ALA A 116 -30.24 -19.48 1.30
C ALA A 116 -30.56 -19.84 -0.16
N LEU A 117 -30.11 -19.01 -1.11
CA LEU A 117 -30.38 -19.23 -2.53
C LEU A 117 -29.72 -20.51 -3.05
N GLY A 118 -28.48 -20.78 -2.63
CA GLY A 118 -27.74 -21.99 -2.95
C GLY A 118 -28.42 -23.25 -2.45
N THR A 119 -28.83 -23.26 -1.17
CA THR A 119 -29.47 -24.43 -0.58
C THR A 119 -30.79 -24.74 -1.31
N VAL A 120 -31.62 -23.72 -1.54
CA VAL A 120 -32.89 -23.90 -2.27
C VAL A 120 -32.67 -24.40 -3.69
N ALA A 121 -31.71 -23.83 -4.42
CA ALA A 121 -31.42 -24.23 -5.80
C ALA A 121 -30.90 -25.68 -5.89
N MET A 122 -30.01 -26.08 -4.99
CA MET A 122 -29.46 -27.43 -4.97
C MET A 122 -30.49 -28.48 -4.54
N LEU A 123 -31.36 -28.15 -3.58
CA LEU A 123 -32.51 -29.00 -3.23
C LEU A 123 -33.47 -29.16 -4.41
N ALA A 124 -33.74 -28.08 -5.17
CA ALA A 124 -34.66 -28.10 -6.30
C ALA A 124 -34.19 -29.03 -7.45
N ILE A 125 -32.88 -29.25 -7.59
CA ILE A 125 -32.31 -30.19 -8.57
C ILE A 125 -32.01 -31.58 -7.96
N GLY A 126 -32.49 -31.86 -6.75
CA GLY A 126 -32.53 -33.20 -6.16
C GLY A 126 -31.36 -33.58 -5.25
N TYR A 127 -30.51 -32.64 -4.82
CA TYR A 127 -29.48 -32.94 -3.82
C TYR A 127 -30.05 -33.04 -2.42
N GLY A 128 -29.43 -33.86 -1.57
CA GLY A 128 -29.77 -33.96 -0.16
C GLY A 128 -29.46 -32.68 0.61
N PHE A 129 -30.12 -32.48 1.77
CA PHE A 129 -30.02 -31.25 2.56
C PHE A 129 -28.58 -30.87 2.95
N LEU A 130 -27.79 -31.84 3.45
CA LEU A 130 -26.39 -31.61 3.82
C LEU A 130 -25.52 -31.24 2.61
N ALA A 131 -25.72 -31.92 1.47
CA ALA A 131 -25.01 -31.62 0.23
C ALA A 131 -25.36 -30.22 -0.30
N ALA A 132 -26.64 -29.85 -0.25
CA ALA A 132 -27.12 -28.54 -0.69
C ALA A 132 -26.52 -27.40 0.17
N ILE A 133 -26.50 -27.56 1.49
CA ILE A 133 -25.87 -26.63 2.44
C ILE A 133 -24.38 -26.46 2.14
N LEU A 134 -23.67 -27.57 1.90
CA LEU A 134 -22.25 -27.52 1.60
C LEU A 134 -21.94 -26.80 0.28
N VAL A 135 -22.69 -27.11 -0.77
CA VAL A 135 -22.50 -26.45 -2.07
C VAL A 135 -22.89 -24.97 -1.96
N ALA A 136 -23.88 -24.62 -1.14
CA ALA A 136 -24.25 -23.23 -0.89
C ALA A 136 -23.15 -22.44 -0.15
N SER A 137 -22.42 -23.06 0.79
CA SER A 137 -21.28 -22.40 1.45
C SER A 137 -20.13 -22.13 0.49
N CYS A 138 -19.96 -22.98 -0.53
CA CYS A 138 -19.03 -22.77 -1.62
C CYS A 138 -19.37 -21.52 -2.43
N PHE A 139 -20.67 -21.24 -2.66
CA PHE A 139 -21.11 -19.98 -3.30
C PHE A 139 -20.87 -18.75 -2.41
N ALA A 140 -20.95 -18.90 -1.08
CA ALA A 140 -20.71 -17.82 -0.13
C ALA A 140 -19.23 -17.41 -0.04
N SER A 141 -18.32 -18.39 -0.08
CA SER A 141 -16.88 -18.15 -0.09
C SER A 141 -16.45 -17.29 -1.29
N HIS A 142 -15.37 -16.52 -1.14
CA HIS A 142 -14.78 -15.82 -2.28
C HIS A 142 -13.27 -15.59 -2.14
N THR A 143 -12.62 -15.47 -3.29
CA THR A 143 -11.21 -15.17 -3.43
C THR A 143 -11.07 -13.86 -4.20
N LEU A 144 -10.30 -12.91 -3.69
CA LEU A 144 -10.16 -11.57 -4.26
C LEU A 144 -9.24 -11.55 -5.50
N LEU A 145 -9.58 -12.34 -6.53
CA LEU A 145 -8.80 -12.46 -7.76
C LEU A 145 -8.66 -11.15 -8.54
N ALA A 146 -9.67 -10.29 -8.43
CA ALA A 146 -9.65 -8.97 -9.07
C ALA A 146 -8.87 -7.92 -8.27
N LEU A 147 -8.26 -8.27 -7.13
CA LEU A 147 -7.53 -7.30 -6.32
C LEU A 147 -6.37 -6.62 -7.06
N PRO A 148 -5.53 -7.32 -7.84
CA PRO A 148 -4.44 -6.65 -8.55
C PRO A 148 -4.98 -5.67 -9.61
N VAL A 149 -6.22 -5.88 -10.09
CA VAL A 149 -6.91 -4.89 -10.93
C VAL A 149 -7.27 -3.66 -10.10
N ALA A 150 -7.82 -3.83 -8.90
CA ALA A 150 -8.14 -2.73 -7.99
C ALA A 150 -6.89 -1.94 -7.56
N THR A 151 -5.78 -2.62 -7.29
CA THR A 151 -4.46 -2.01 -7.03
C THR A 151 -3.97 -1.20 -8.22
N LYS A 152 -3.98 -1.77 -9.44
CA LYS A 152 -3.59 -1.05 -10.66
C LYS A 152 -4.46 0.18 -10.94
N LEU A 153 -5.74 0.13 -10.55
CA LEU A 153 -6.67 1.25 -10.69
C LEU A 153 -6.54 2.29 -9.56
N GLY A 154 -5.74 2.03 -8.52
CA GLY A 154 -5.56 2.95 -7.39
C GLY A 154 -6.78 3.10 -6.49
N ILE A 155 -7.74 2.16 -6.52
CA ILE A 155 -9.02 2.24 -5.79
C ILE A 155 -9.03 1.44 -4.47
N MET A 156 -7.88 0.94 -4.04
CA MET A 156 -7.73 0.04 -2.88
C MET A 156 -8.25 0.60 -1.57
N ARG A 157 -8.17 1.93 -1.40
CA ARG A 157 -8.63 2.63 -0.19
C ARG A 157 -10.09 3.08 -0.24
N THR A 158 -10.83 2.75 -1.30
CA THR A 158 -12.25 3.10 -1.38
C THR A 158 -13.07 2.23 -0.43
N GLN A 159 -14.14 2.79 0.13
CA GLN A 159 -15.00 2.08 1.08
C GLN A 159 -15.58 0.77 0.51
N ALA A 160 -15.82 0.73 -0.80
CA ALA A 160 -16.28 -0.47 -1.51
C ALA A 160 -15.24 -1.61 -1.45
N VAL A 161 -13.97 -1.29 -1.70
CA VAL A 161 -12.88 -2.29 -1.68
C VAL A 161 -12.59 -2.71 -0.25
N THR A 162 -12.43 -1.77 0.69
CA THR A 162 -12.11 -2.09 2.09
C THR A 162 -13.23 -2.89 2.78
N ALA A 163 -14.50 -2.56 2.52
CA ALA A 163 -15.63 -3.35 3.01
C ALA A 163 -15.65 -4.77 2.41
N THR A 164 -15.29 -4.92 1.14
CA THR A 164 -15.22 -6.24 0.49
C THR A 164 -14.07 -7.08 1.06
N LEU A 165 -12.89 -6.48 1.27
CA LEU A 165 -11.74 -7.15 1.90
C LEU A 165 -12.08 -7.68 3.30
N GLY A 166 -12.70 -6.85 4.14
CA GLY A 166 -13.13 -7.27 5.47
C GLY A 166 -14.25 -8.33 5.43
N ALA A 167 -15.17 -8.22 4.48
CA ALA A 167 -16.22 -9.21 4.27
C ALA A 167 -15.65 -10.59 3.88
N THR A 168 -14.56 -10.64 3.10
CA THR A 168 -13.88 -11.89 2.72
C THR A 168 -13.46 -12.71 3.94
N LEU A 169 -12.90 -12.06 4.96
CA LEU A 169 -12.51 -12.74 6.21
C LEU A 169 -13.70 -13.42 6.88
N ILE A 170 -14.81 -12.70 6.98
CA ILE A 170 -16.03 -13.19 7.63
C ILE A 170 -16.60 -14.36 6.83
N THR A 171 -16.75 -14.21 5.52
CA THR A 171 -17.34 -15.26 4.68
C THR A 171 -16.50 -16.53 4.65
N ASN A 172 -15.17 -16.42 4.61
CA ASN A 172 -14.32 -17.61 4.49
C ASN A 172 -14.28 -18.39 5.80
N VAL A 173 -14.24 -17.71 6.96
CA VAL A 173 -14.38 -18.37 8.27
C VAL A 173 -15.75 -19.05 8.38
N LEU A 174 -16.84 -18.36 8.02
CA LEU A 174 -18.19 -18.93 8.09
C LEU A 174 -18.38 -20.10 7.10
N ALA A 175 -17.83 -20.03 5.89
CA ALA A 175 -17.92 -21.10 4.90
C ALA A 175 -17.15 -22.36 5.34
N LEU A 176 -15.97 -22.17 5.92
CA LEU A 176 -15.17 -23.25 6.49
C LEU A 176 -15.88 -23.91 7.68
N LEU A 177 -16.51 -23.11 8.53
CA LEU A 177 -17.36 -23.60 9.62
C LEU A 177 -18.51 -24.48 9.11
N VAL A 178 -19.17 -24.06 8.03
CA VAL A 178 -20.20 -24.89 7.41
C VAL A 178 -19.63 -26.19 6.88
N LEU A 179 -18.48 -26.17 6.21
CA LEU A 179 -17.81 -27.40 5.75
C LEU A 179 -17.54 -28.35 6.93
N ALA A 180 -16.91 -27.86 7.99
CA ALA A 180 -16.60 -28.65 9.18
C ALA A 180 -17.86 -29.26 9.80
N VAL A 181 -18.92 -28.45 9.98
CA VAL A 181 -20.21 -28.91 10.52
C VAL A 181 -20.84 -29.97 9.63
N VAL A 182 -20.88 -29.77 8.31
CA VAL A 182 -21.52 -30.71 7.39
C VAL A 182 -20.77 -32.04 7.35
N VAL A 183 -19.44 -32.01 7.28
CA VAL A 183 -18.61 -33.23 7.31
C VAL A 183 -18.81 -34.00 8.62
N GLN A 184 -18.77 -33.31 9.76
CA GLN A 184 -18.97 -33.92 11.07
C GLN A 184 -20.41 -34.43 11.26
N ALA A 185 -21.41 -33.71 10.76
CA ALA A 185 -22.81 -34.13 10.80
C ALA A 185 -23.03 -35.39 9.95
N HIS A 186 -22.38 -35.47 8.79
CA HIS A 186 -22.42 -36.65 7.93
C HIS A 186 -21.77 -37.88 8.60
N GLN A 187 -20.72 -37.67 9.40
CA GLN A 187 -20.02 -38.71 10.16
C GLN A 187 -20.65 -39.02 11.54
N GLY A 188 -21.64 -38.23 11.99
CA GLY A 188 -22.36 -38.44 13.24
C GLY A 188 -21.67 -37.93 14.52
N SER A 189 -20.66 -37.05 14.40
CA SER A 189 -19.77 -36.65 15.50
C SER A 189 -19.68 -35.13 15.73
N LEU A 190 -20.82 -34.44 15.79
CA LEU A 190 -20.84 -33.01 16.16
C LEU A 190 -20.52 -32.83 17.65
N SER A 191 -19.25 -32.55 17.97
CA SER A 191 -18.82 -32.27 19.35
C SER A 191 -18.87 -30.78 19.67
N LEU A 192 -19.39 -30.44 20.86
CA LEU A 192 -19.36 -29.08 21.42
C LEU A 192 -17.91 -28.58 21.64
N GLY A 193 -16.95 -29.51 21.71
CA GLY A 193 -15.52 -29.25 21.88
C GLY A 193 -14.87 -28.52 20.69
N PHE A 194 -15.33 -28.77 19.46
CA PHE A 194 -14.81 -28.08 18.27
C PHE A 194 -15.04 -26.56 18.36
N TRP A 195 -16.25 -26.15 18.72
CA TRP A 195 -16.62 -24.74 18.85
C TRP A 195 -15.94 -24.05 20.04
N LEU A 196 -15.82 -24.76 21.16
CA LEU A 196 -15.07 -24.30 22.34
C LEU A 196 -13.58 -24.16 22.08
N PHE A 197 -13.02 -24.88 21.11
CA PHE A 197 -11.63 -24.72 20.69
C PHE A 197 -11.46 -23.58 19.68
N LEU A 198 -12.28 -23.55 18.61
CA LEU A 198 -12.06 -22.66 17.47
C LEU A 198 -12.23 -21.17 17.82
N ILE A 199 -13.29 -20.78 18.53
CA ILE A 199 -13.55 -19.36 18.82
C ILE A 199 -12.43 -18.75 19.67
N PRO A 200 -12.01 -19.37 20.79
CA PRO A 200 -10.85 -18.91 21.55
C PRO A 200 -9.56 -18.97 20.73
N ALA A 201 -9.31 -20.05 19.98
CA ALA A 201 -8.10 -20.20 19.17
C ALA A 201 -7.98 -19.08 18.14
N LEU A 202 -9.04 -18.78 17.38
CA LEU A 202 -9.07 -17.69 16.41
C LEU A 202 -8.85 -16.32 17.06
N THR A 203 -9.45 -16.09 18.23
CA THR A 203 -9.30 -14.83 18.97
C THR A 203 -7.85 -14.64 19.43
N ILE A 204 -7.28 -15.68 20.05
CA ILE A 204 -5.89 -15.69 20.54
C ILE A 204 -4.92 -15.52 19.36
N TYR A 205 -5.14 -16.26 18.27
CA TYR A 205 -4.31 -16.20 17.06
C TYR A 205 -4.33 -14.82 16.41
N THR A 206 -5.52 -14.22 16.24
CA THR A 206 -5.65 -12.89 15.65
C THR A 206 -4.96 -11.84 16.53
N PHE A 207 -5.15 -11.92 17.85
CA PHE A 207 -4.52 -11.02 18.80
C PHE A 207 -2.99 -11.18 18.84
N ALA A 208 -2.51 -12.42 18.88
CA ALA A 208 -1.08 -12.74 18.86
C ALA A 208 -0.43 -12.24 17.57
N THR A 209 -1.11 -12.35 16.43
CA THR A 209 -0.61 -11.84 15.15
C THR A 209 -0.56 -10.32 15.14
N LEU A 210 -1.70 -9.64 15.41
CA LEU A 210 -1.80 -8.19 15.33
C LEU A 210 -0.99 -7.45 16.39
N TRP A 211 -0.67 -8.06 17.53
CA TRP A 211 0.16 -7.44 18.56
C TRP A 211 1.60 -7.96 18.60
N GLY A 212 1.80 -9.26 18.35
CA GLY A 212 3.10 -9.92 18.39
C GLY A 212 3.97 -9.55 17.21
N VAL A 213 3.44 -9.62 15.98
CA VAL A 213 4.21 -9.31 14.76
C VAL A 213 4.76 -7.88 14.78
N PRO A 214 3.99 -6.82 15.11
CA PRO A 214 4.57 -5.47 15.18
C PRO A 214 5.62 -5.28 16.28
N LYS A 215 5.55 -6.03 17.38
CA LYS A 215 6.57 -5.98 18.43
C LYS A 215 7.87 -6.66 17.98
N ILE A 216 7.78 -7.87 17.46
CA ILE A 216 8.91 -8.64 16.95
C ILE A 216 9.56 -7.90 15.77
N GLY A 217 8.73 -7.39 14.86
CA GLY A 217 9.19 -6.60 13.72
C GLY A 217 9.95 -5.35 14.13
N ARG A 218 9.40 -4.51 15.04
CA ARG A 218 10.14 -3.34 15.55
C ARG A 218 11.48 -3.69 16.17
N TRP A 219 11.54 -4.81 16.92
CA TRP A 219 12.81 -5.29 17.47
C TRP A 219 13.80 -5.71 16.36
N PHE A 220 13.32 -6.44 15.36
CA PHE A 220 14.13 -6.91 14.24
C PHE A 220 14.66 -5.74 13.40
N PHE A 221 13.78 -4.85 12.93
CA PHE A 221 14.15 -3.69 12.11
C PHE A 221 15.12 -2.76 12.84
N ARG A 222 14.97 -2.55 14.16
CA ARG A 222 15.93 -1.75 14.93
C ARG A 222 17.33 -2.38 15.00
N ARG A 223 17.43 -3.70 14.96
CA ARG A 223 18.71 -4.42 15.11
C ARG A 223 19.37 -4.77 13.77
N PHE A 224 18.58 -5.04 12.74
CA PHE A 224 19.02 -5.59 11.46
C PHE A 224 18.51 -4.80 10.24
N GLY A 225 17.76 -3.70 10.41
CA GLY A 225 17.15 -2.92 9.32
C GLY A 225 18.11 -2.07 8.48
N HIS A 226 19.40 -2.43 8.47
CA HIS A 226 20.38 -1.85 7.55
C HIS A 226 20.67 -2.79 6.36
N ASP A 227 20.16 -4.02 6.39
CA ASP A 227 20.29 -5.02 5.33
C ASP A 227 18.93 -5.27 4.67
N GLU A 228 18.73 -4.71 3.48
CA GLU A 228 17.49 -4.85 2.70
C GLU A 228 17.11 -6.33 2.43
N GLY A 229 18.09 -7.22 2.28
CA GLY A 229 17.86 -8.65 2.04
C GLY A 229 17.30 -9.35 3.28
N ALA A 230 17.82 -9.00 4.46
CA ALA A 230 17.33 -9.52 5.74
C ALA A 230 15.91 -9.03 6.02
N GLU A 231 15.61 -7.76 5.73
CA GLU A 231 14.27 -7.19 5.87
C GLU A 231 13.24 -7.88 4.97
N PHE A 232 13.56 -8.05 3.68
CA PHE A 232 12.68 -8.76 2.75
C PHE A 232 12.42 -10.20 3.23
N THR A 233 13.48 -10.91 3.61
CA THR A 233 13.38 -12.29 4.10
C THR A 233 12.53 -12.38 5.37
N PHE A 234 12.67 -11.43 6.30
CA PHE A 234 11.85 -11.37 7.52
C PHE A 234 10.36 -11.22 7.20
N VAL A 235 10.01 -10.36 6.25
CA VAL A 235 8.61 -10.14 5.87
C VAL A 235 8.02 -11.37 5.21
N VAL A 236 8.73 -11.99 4.27
CA VAL A 236 8.28 -13.23 3.62
C VAL A 236 8.18 -14.37 4.64
N ALA A 237 9.15 -14.51 5.56
CA ALA A 237 9.08 -15.50 6.62
C ALA A 237 7.86 -15.28 7.53
N THR A 238 7.58 -14.03 7.91
CA THR A 238 6.40 -13.68 8.73
C THR A 238 5.10 -14.04 8.01
N LEU A 239 4.99 -13.74 6.72
CA LEU A 239 3.85 -14.15 5.89
C LEU A 239 3.58 -15.65 6.02
N PHE A 240 4.60 -16.49 5.80
CA PHE A 240 4.40 -17.95 5.85
C PHE A 240 4.20 -18.49 7.26
N VAL A 241 4.88 -17.95 8.28
CA VAL A 241 4.69 -18.37 9.67
C VAL A 241 3.26 -18.10 10.14
N VAL A 242 2.73 -16.90 9.85
CA VAL A 242 1.36 -16.54 10.22
C VAL A 242 0.34 -17.35 9.41
N SER A 243 0.58 -17.54 8.10
CA SER A 243 -0.30 -18.36 7.25
C SER A 243 -0.36 -19.82 7.70
N TYR A 244 0.79 -20.42 8.05
CA TYR A 244 0.85 -21.78 8.58
C TYR A 244 0.24 -21.89 9.97
N ALA A 245 0.42 -20.88 10.83
CA ALA A 245 -0.23 -20.83 12.14
C ALA A 245 -1.77 -20.78 12.03
N ALA A 246 -2.32 -20.16 10.98
CA ALA A 246 -3.76 -20.24 10.68
C ALA A 246 -4.19 -21.68 10.38
N GLU A 247 -3.41 -22.42 9.60
CA GLU A 247 -3.68 -23.81 9.26
C GLU A 247 -3.72 -24.71 10.51
N LEU A 248 -2.82 -24.48 11.47
CA LEU A 248 -2.75 -25.24 12.73
C LEU A 248 -3.99 -25.09 13.63
N ILE A 249 -4.81 -24.06 13.41
CA ILE A 249 -6.07 -23.84 14.13
C ILE A 249 -7.29 -24.09 13.21
N ASP A 250 -7.09 -24.87 12.14
CA ASP A 250 -8.11 -25.22 11.15
C ASP A 250 -8.72 -24.00 10.45
N ILE A 251 -7.90 -22.98 10.16
CA ILE A 251 -8.27 -21.80 9.36
C ILE A 251 -7.46 -21.79 8.06
N GLU A 252 -8.06 -21.27 6.99
CA GLU A 252 -7.36 -21.16 5.71
C GLU A 252 -6.08 -20.30 5.81
N PRO A 253 -4.96 -20.76 5.24
CA PRO A 253 -3.71 -19.99 5.19
C PRO A 253 -3.85 -18.58 4.56
N ILE A 254 -4.81 -18.42 3.65
CA ILE A 254 -5.19 -17.15 2.99
C ILE A 254 -5.58 -16.07 4.01
N VAL A 255 -6.34 -16.46 5.05
CA VAL A 255 -6.74 -15.57 6.14
C VAL A 255 -5.52 -15.12 6.94
N GLY A 256 -4.59 -16.03 7.20
CA GLY A 256 -3.33 -15.72 7.86
C GLY A 256 -2.43 -14.81 7.04
N ALA A 257 -2.33 -15.03 5.73
CA ALA A 257 -1.60 -14.14 4.84
C ALA A 257 -2.14 -12.70 4.88
N PHE A 258 -3.47 -12.53 4.86
CA PHE A 258 -4.09 -11.22 5.00
C PHE A 258 -3.78 -10.54 6.34
N LEU A 259 -3.91 -11.28 7.46
CA LEU A 259 -3.59 -10.77 8.79
C LEU A 259 -2.10 -10.42 8.95
N ALA A 260 -1.21 -11.21 8.36
CA ALA A 260 0.22 -10.92 8.31
C ALA A 260 0.48 -9.60 7.58
N GLY A 261 -0.19 -9.38 6.44
CA GLY A 261 -0.12 -8.15 5.68
C GLY A 261 -0.48 -6.96 6.56
N ILE A 262 -1.68 -6.98 7.16
CA ILE A 262 -2.15 -5.93 8.07
C ILE A 262 -1.18 -5.64 9.21
N ALA A 263 -0.63 -6.68 9.84
CA ALA A 263 0.30 -6.52 10.95
C ALA A 263 1.62 -5.88 10.51
N ILE A 264 2.11 -6.24 9.32
CA ILE A 264 3.34 -5.73 8.73
C ILE A 264 3.18 -4.30 8.18
N THR A 265 1.99 -3.90 7.70
CA THR A 265 1.68 -2.54 7.19
C THR A 265 2.05 -1.44 8.18
N GLN A 266 1.98 -1.73 9.47
CA GLN A 266 2.33 -0.77 10.53
C GLN A 266 3.83 -0.48 10.59
N LEU A 267 4.66 -1.43 10.19
CA LEU A 267 6.12 -1.37 10.31
C LEU A 267 6.77 -0.72 9.10
N ILE A 268 6.19 -0.89 7.93
CA ILE A 268 6.81 -0.50 6.66
C ILE A 268 6.04 0.67 6.05
N PRO A 269 6.68 1.81 5.76
CA PRO A 269 6.06 2.89 4.99
C PRO A 269 5.66 2.41 3.60
N GLN A 270 4.51 2.87 3.10
CA GLN A 270 3.97 2.46 1.79
C GLN A 270 4.90 2.83 0.63
N LEU A 271 5.74 3.85 0.82
CA LEU A 271 6.64 4.36 -0.20
C LEU A 271 8.07 3.85 -0.07
N SER A 272 8.32 2.90 0.85
CA SER A 272 9.65 2.33 1.09
C SER A 272 10.13 1.43 -0.06
N PRO A 273 11.46 1.33 -0.28
CA PRO A 273 12.03 0.39 -1.25
C PRO A 273 11.60 -1.06 -1.01
N LEU A 274 11.50 -1.46 0.26
CA LEU A 274 11.06 -2.79 0.65
C LEU A 274 9.62 -3.08 0.21
N MET A 275 8.69 -2.11 0.38
CA MET A 275 7.31 -2.26 -0.09
C MET A 275 7.28 -2.48 -1.61
N ASN A 276 8.03 -1.67 -2.36
CA ASN A 276 8.14 -1.81 -3.81
C ASN A 276 8.66 -3.20 -4.22
N ARG A 277 9.68 -3.73 -3.54
CA ARG A 277 10.23 -5.07 -3.79
C ARG A 277 9.20 -6.17 -3.55
N ILE A 278 8.46 -6.09 -2.44
CA ILE A 278 7.40 -7.06 -2.11
C ILE A 278 6.31 -7.03 -3.19
N GLN A 279 5.80 -5.85 -3.52
CA GLN A 279 4.76 -5.70 -4.54
C GLN A 279 5.24 -6.17 -5.91
N PHE A 280 6.49 -5.87 -6.29
CA PHE A 280 7.07 -6.30 -7.55
C PHE A 280 7.14 -7.83 -7.64
N ILE A 281 7.69 -8.51 -6.63
CA ILE A 281 7.84 -9.96 -6.62
C ILE A 281 6.46 -10.65 -6.58
N GLY A 282 5.56 -10.16 -5.72
CA GLY A 282 4.20 -10.69 -5.61
C GLY A 282 3.43 -10.57 -6.93
N ASN A 283 3.29 -9.35 -7.45
CA ASN A 283 2.45 -9.08 -8.63
C ASN A 283 3.05 -9.59 -9.95
N THR A 284 4.37 -9.61 -10.08
CA THR A 284 5.04 -9.96 -11.35
C THR A 284 5.32 -11.45 -11.47
N LEU A 285 5.60 -12.13 -10.35
CA LEU A 285 6.05 -13.53 -10.37
C LEU A 285 4.99 -14.44 -9.73
N PHE A 286 4.72 -14.31 -8.44
CA PHE A 286 3.93 -15.32 -7.73
C PHE A 286 2.43 -15.28 -8.06
N VAL A 287 1.79 -14.11 -8.14
CA VAL A 287 0.37 -14.00 -8.49
C VAL A 287 0.07 -14.61 -9.87
N PRO A 288 0.88 -14.36 -10.92
CA PRO A 288 0.71 -15.07 -12.19
C PRO A 288 0.83 -16.60 -12.11
N PHE A 289 1.76 -17.15 -11.31
CA PHE A 289 1.86 -18.61 -11.10
C PHE A 289 0.55 -19.17 -10.54
N PHE A 290 -0.01 -18.48 -9.55
CA PHE A 290 -1.29 -18.84 -8.97
C PHE A 290 -2.43 -18.83 -10.00
N LEU A 291 -2.55 -17.77 -10.80
CA LEU A 291 -3.60 -17.65 -11.81
C LEU A 291 -3.53 -18.75 -12.88
N ILE A 292 -2.32 -19.09 -13.33
CA ILE A 292 -2.09 -20.20 -14.28
C ILE A 292 -2.44 -21.54 -13.61
N SER A 293 -1.97 -21.78 -12.38
CA SER A 293 -2.25 -23.00 -11.60
C SER A 293 -3.75 -23.23 -11.38
N VAL A 294 -4.52 -22.15 -11.16
CA VAL A 294 -5.99 -22.20 -11.09
C VAL A 294 -6.60 -22.58 -12.44
N GLY A 295 -6.13 -21.98 -13.53
CA GLY A 295 -6.57 -22.34 -14.89
C GLY A 295 -6.36 -23.83 -15.22
N MET A 296 -5.24 -24.40 -14.77
CA MET A 296 -4.90 -25.81 -15.01
C MET A 296 -5.81 -26.81 -14.27
N LEU A 297 -6.56 -26.38 -13.25
CA LEU A 297 -7.56 -27.22 -12.57
C LEU A 297 -8.80 -27.48 -13.42
N ILE A 298 -9.00 -26.68 -14.47
CA ILE A 298 -10.25 -26.61 -15.20
C ILE A 298 -10.22 -27.63 -16.35
N ASN A 299 -11.20 -28.54 -16.36
CA ASN A 299 -11.37 -29.52 -17.43
C ASN A 299 -12.62 -29.21 -18.28
N PRO A 300 -12.47 -28.59 -19.46
CA PRO A 300 -13.60 -28.22 -20.31
C PRO A 300 -14.37 -29.43 -20.85
N ARG A 301 -13.70 -30.59 -21.02
CA ARG A 301 -14.30 -31.79 -21.60
C ARG A 301 -15.35 -32.38 -20.68
N LEU A 302 -15.17 -32.27 -19.36
CA LEU A 302 -16.12 -32.79 -18.36
C LEU A 302 -17.47 -32.07 -18.35
N LEU A 303 -17.55 -30.85 -18.90
CA LEU A 303 -18.83 -30.11 -19.00
C LEU A 303 -19.71 -30.63 -20.14
N VAL A 304 -19.11 -31.21 -21.19
CA VAL A 304 -19.82 -31.54 -22.44
C VAL A 304 -20.26 -33.01 -22.48
N SER A 305 -19.59 -33.88 -21.71
CA SER A 305 -19.79 -35.33 -21.79
C SER A 305 -21.10 -35.84 -21.14
N ASP A 306 -21.71 -35.09 -20.24
CA ASP A 306 -22.90 -35.53 -19.48
C ASP A 306 -23.95 -34.39 -19.38
N PRO A 307 -25.17 -34.58 -19.93
CA PRO A 307 -26.26 -33.60 -19.84
C PRO A 307 -26.62 -33.20 -18.41
N ARG A 308 -26.50 -34.13 -17.44
CA ARG A 308 -26.78 -33.83 -16.03
C ARG A 308 -25.71 -32.90 -15.45
N SER A 309 -24.44 -33.16 -15.75
CA SER A 309 -23.33 -32.28 -15.36
C SER A 309 -23.48 -30.86 -15.93
N LEU A 310 -23.99 -30.71 -17.16
CA LEU A 310 -24.26 -29.41 -17.75
C LEU A 310 -25.38 -28.65 -17.05
N LEU A 311 -26.47 -29.34 -16.67
CA LEU A 311 -27.57 -28.75 -15.88
C LEU A 311 -27.07 -28.28 -14.52
N VAL A 312 -26.35 -29.13 -13.79
CA VAL A 312 -25.79 -28.81 -12.47
C VAL A 312 -24.84 -27.62 -12.58
N ALA A 313 -23.90 -27.65 -13.54
CA ALA A 313 -22.99 -26.53 -13.80
C ALA A 313 -23.74 -25.22 -14.10
N GLY A 314 -24.75 -25.26 -14.98
CA GLY A 314 -25.55 -24.09 -15.33
C GLY A 314 -26.27 -23.48 -14.12
N VAL A 315 -26.88 -24.32 -13.28
CA VAL A 315 -27.53 -23.87 -12.04
C VAL A 315 -26.51 -23.27 -11.09
N MET A 316 -25.38 -23.94 -10.85
CA MET A 316 -24.32 -23.44 -9.97
C MET A 316 -23.76 -22.08 -10.42
N ILE A 317 -23.52 -21.91 -11.73
CA ILE A 317 -23.04 -20.64 -12.30
C ILE A 317 -24.07 -19.52 -12.09
N VAL A 318 -25.32 -19.76 -12.49
CA VAL A 318 -26.38 -18.75 -12.37
C VAL A 318 -26.58 -18.35 -10.91
N VAL A 319 -26.66 -19.34 -10.01
CA VAL A 319 -26.85 -19.10 -8.58
C VAL A 319 -25.65 -18.38 -7.98
N ALA A 320 -24.42 -18.77 -8.29
CA ALA A 320 -23.22 -18.10 -7.79
C ALA A 320 -23.17 -16.62 -8.20
N LEU A 321 -23.49 -16.32 -9.47
CA LEU A 321 -23.53 -14.95 -9.97
C LEU A 321 -24.66 -14.13 -9.34
N VAL A 322 -25.89 -14.65 -9.34
CA VAL A 322 -27.06 -13.95 -8.80
C VAL A 322 -26.93 -13.75 -7.30
N ALA A 323 -26.57 -14.80 -6.56
CA ALA A 323 -26.50 -14.76 -5.12
C ALA A 323 -25.35 -13.89 -4.59
N LYS A 324 -24.34 -13.57 -5.42
CA LYS A 324 -23.32 -12.56 -5.13
C LYS A 324 -23.72 -11.16 -5.54
N PHE A 325 -24.46 -11.04 -6.65
CA PHE A 325 -24.95 -9.75 -7.12
C PHE A 325 -25.98 -9.13 -6.16
N VAL A 326 -26.91 -9.93 -5.64
CA VAL A 326 -27.96 -9.47 -4.71
C VAL A 326 -27.40 -8.78 -3.45
N PRO A 327 -26.48 -9.38 -2.66
CA PRO A 327 -25.90 -8.72 -1.50
C PRO A 327 -25.01 -7.54 -1.88
N ALA A 328 -24.26 -7.60 -2.98
CA ALA A 328 -23.47 -6.44 -3.43
C ALA A 328 -24.37 -5.24 -3.76
N TRP A 329 -25.47 -5.47 -4.48
CA TRP A 329 -26.46 -4.44 -4.80
C TRP A 329 -27.22 -3.95 -3.56
N GLY A 330 -27.65 -4.86 -2.70
CA GLY A 330 -28.41 -4.55 -1.48
C GLY A 330 -27.59 -3.77 -0.46
N SER A 331 -26.43 -4.31 -0.06
CA SER A 331 -25.51 -3.64 0.86
C SER A 331 -24.96 -2.36 0.26
N GLY A 332 -24.57 -2.37 -1.02
CA GLY A 332 -24.05 -1.19 -1.70
C GLY A 332 -25.08 -0.04 -1.78
N LYS A 333 -26.36 -0.33 -2.01
CA LYS A 333 -27.43 0.66 -1.91
C LYS A 333 -27.65 1.15 -0.47
N LEU A 334 -27.62 0.24 0.50
CA LEU A 334 -27.73 0.59 1.92
C LEU A 334 -26.62 1.55 2.36
N PHE A 335 -25.41 1.38 1.82
CA PHE A 335 -24.25 2.24 2.09
C PHE A 335 -24.24 3.53 1.25
N GLY A 336 -25.18 3.70 0.32
CA GLY A 336 -25.24 4.89 -0.55
C GLY A 336 -24.18 4.91 -1.66
N PHE A 337 -23.59 3.76 -2.01
CA PHE A 337 -22.57 3.69 -3.05
C PHE A 337 -23.14 3.92 -4.45
N GLN A 338 -22.34 4.56 -5.31
CA GLN A 338 -22.64 4.69 -6.73
C GLN A 338 -22.60 3.33 -7.42
N SER A 339 -23.28 3.20 -8.56
CA SER A 339 -23.34 1.94 -9.32
C SER A 339 -21.96 1.38 -9.68
N SER A 340 -20.95 2.22 -9.88
CA SER A 340 -19.55 1.79 -10.08
C SER A 340 -18.98 1.09 -8.83
N GLY A 341 -19.16 1.67 -7.65
CA GLY A 341 -18.72 1.08 -6.38
C GLY A 341 -19.43 -0.25 -6.08
N ILE A 342 -20.74 -0.33 -6.34
CA ILE A 342 -21.54 -1.56 -6.21
C ILE A 342 -20.99 -2.67 -7.12
N MET A 343 -20.71 -2.34 -8.39
CA MET A 343 -20.17 -3.31 -9.34
C MET A 343 -18.74 -3.74 -8.98
N VAL A 344 -17.93 -2.86 -8.40
CA VAL A 344 -16.62 -3.24 -7.85
C VAL A 344 -16.75 -4.20 -6.67
N MET A 345 -17.70 -3.96 -5.74
CA MET A 345 -17.96 -4.93 -4.66
C MET A 345 -18.40 -6.29 -5.18
N PHE A 346 -19.26 -6.31 -6.20
CA PHE A 346 -19.67 -7.54 -6.87
C PHE A 346 -18.48 -8.22 -7.56
N GLY A 347 -17.70 -7.48 -8.35
CA GLY A 347 -16.54 -7.99 -9.06
C GLY A 347 -15.46 -8.54 -8.14
N LEU A 348 -15.23 -7.94 -6.97
CA LEU A 348 -14.28 -8.44 -5.98
C LEU A 348 -14.80 -9.66 -5.19
N SER A 349 -16.12 -9.79 -5.00
CA SER A 349 -16.71 -10.88 -4.20
C SER A 349 -17.19 -12.08 -5.00
N VAL A 350 -17.27 -11.99 -6.34
CA VAL A 350 -17.84 -13.05 -7.18
C VAL A 350 -16.91 -14.21 -7.43
N ALA A 351 -15.59 -14.01 -7.44
CA ALA A 351 -14.62 -15.06 -7.77
C ALA A 351 -14.51 -16.14 -6.67
N GLN A 352 -14.45 -17.40 -7.10
CA GLN A 352 -14.12 -18.56 -6.28
C GLN A 352 -12.90 -19.28 -6.86
N ALA A 353 -12.13 -19.98 -6.02
CA ALA A 353 -10.93 -20.68 -6.45
C ALA A 353 -10.62 -21.91 -5.57
N ALA A 354 -9.43 -21.97 -5.00
CA ALA A 354 -8.85 -23.17 -4.38
C ALA A 354 -9.67 -23.73 -3.22
N SER A 355 -10.16 -22.88 -2.31
CA SER A 355 -10.97 -23.28 -1.15
C SER A 355 -12.25 -24.02 -1.55
N THR A 356 -12.99 -23.45 -2.51
CA THR A 356 -14.23 -24.01 -3.05
C THR A 356 -14.00 -25.39 -3.66
N LEU A 357 -12.92 -25.56 -4.44
CA LEU A 357 -12.59 -26.85 -5.01
C LEU A 357 -12.16 -27.87 -3.95
N ALA A 358 -11.40 -27.46 -2.94
CA ALA A 358 -11.00 -28.31 -1.83
C ALA A 358 -12.22 -28.82 -1.04
N ALA A 359 -13.14 -27.93 -0.68
CA ALA A 359 -14.38 -28.25 0.03
C ALA A 359 -15.22 -29.28 -0.75
N ILE A 360 -15.42 -29.07 -2.05
CA ILE A 360 -16.17 -29.98 -2.91
C ILE A 360 -15.43 -31.31 -3.13
N THR A 361 -14.10 -31.29 -3.18
CA THR A 361 -13.30 -32.53 -3.27
C THR A 361 -13.44 -33.37 -2.00
N VAL A 362 -13.38 -32.76 -0.82
CA VAL A 362 -13.63 -33.44 0.46
C VAL A 362 -15.05 -34.02 0.48
N ALA A 363 -16.04 -33.23 0.04
CA ALA A 363 -17.43 -33.67 -0.06
C ALA A 363 -17.60 -34.88 -0.97
N PHE A 364 -16.90 -34.89 -2.10
CA PHE A 364 -16.92 -35.97 -3.06
C PHE A 364 -16.27 -37.24 -2.49
N GLN A 365 -15.16 -37.09 -1.77
CA GLN A 365 -14.46 -38.21 -1.11
C GLN A 365 -15.32 -38.90 -0.04
N ILE A 366 -16.12 -38.13 0.72
CA ILE A 366 -17.09 -38.68 1.68
C ILE A 366 -18.42 -39.10 1.01
N GLN A 367 -18.49 -39.10 -0.33
CA GLN A 367 -19.68 -39.46 -1.11
C GLN A 367 -20.93 -38.61 -0.82
N LEU A 368 -20.74 -37.39 -0.30
CA LEU A 368 -21.83 -36.46 -0.03
C LEU A 368 -22.32 -35.75 -1.30
N VAL A 369 -21.42 -35.54 -2.26
CA VAL A 369 -21.73 -34.96 -3.59
C VAL A 369 -21.24 -35.89 -4.70
N ASP A 370 -21.83 -35.74 -5.88
CA ASP A 370 -21.49 -36.52 -7.07
C ASP A 370 -20.46 -35.82 -7.97
N GLN A 371 -19.96 -36.55 -8.97
CA GLN A 371 -19.00 -36.03 -9.95
C GLN A 371 -19.56 -34.81 -10.72
N ALA A 372 -20.88 -34.77 -10.95
CA ALA A 372 -21.55 -33.63 -11.58
C ALA A 372 -21.36 -32.34 -10.78
N THR A 373 -21.38 -32.40 -9.44
CA THR A 373 -21.12 -31.26 -8.55
C THR A 373 -19.66 -30.79 -8.65
N VAL A 374 -18.71 -31.73 -8.71
CA VAL A 374 -17.28 -31.40 -8.90
C VAL A 374 -17.08 -30.68 -10.23
N ASN A 375 -17.62 -31.22 -11.31
CA ASN A 375 -17.54 -30.64 -12.65
C ASN A 375 -18.23 -29.27 -12.71
N GLY A 376 -19.41 -29.14 -12.08
CA GLY A 376 -20.14 -27.88 -11.97
C GLY A 376 -19.40 -26.82 -11.17
N THR A 377 -18.68 -27.22 -10.12
CA THR A 377 -17.82 -26.33 -9.33
C THR A 377 -16.66 -25.81 -10.17
N VAL A 378 -16.01 -26.68 -10.94
CA VAL A 378 -14.93 -26.30 -11.86
C VAL A 378 -15.42 -25.31 -12.92
N ALA A 379 -16.61 -25.56 -13.49
CA ALA A 379 -17.26 -24.66 -14.44
C ALA A 379 -17.59 -23.29 -13.82
N MET A 380 -18.14 -23.30 -12.60
CA MET A 380 -18.43 -22.09 -11.82
C MET A 380 -17.17 -21.27 -11.58
N ILE A 381 -16.10 -21.90 -11.08
CA ILE A 381 -14.79 -21.26 -10.87
C ILE A 381 -14.31 -20.60 -12.15
N LEU A 382 -14.35 -21.27 -13.31
CA LEU A 382 -13.94 -20.69 -14.60
C LEU A 382 -14.70 -19.38 -14.89
N VAL A 383 -16.03 -19.43 -14.80
CA VAL A 383 -16.88 -18.27 -15.13
C VAL A 383 -16.65 -17.13 -14.15
N THR A 384 -16.57 -17.41 -12.85
CA THR A 384 -16.43 -16.36 -11.84
C THR A 384 -15.02 -15.77 -11.78
N CYS A 385 -13.99 -16.58 -12.04
CA CYS A 385 -12.60 -16.15 -12.23
C CYS A 385 -12.43 -15.17 -13.40
N ILE A 386 -13.23 -15.31 -14.46
CA ILE A 386 -13.23 -14.38 -15.59
C ILE A 386 -14.08 -13.15 -15.26
N ALA A 387 -15.28 -13.37 -14.73
CA ALA A 387 -16.23 -12.31 -14.42
C ALA A 387 -15.67 -11.31 -13.40
N SER A 388 -14.97 -11.79 -12.37
CA SER A 388 -14.42 -10.97 -11.28
C SER A 388 -13.51 -9.83 -11.77
N PRO A 389 -12.34 -10.10 -12.37
CA PRO A 389 -11.44 -9.05 -12.87
C PRO A 389 -12.05 -8.26 -14.02
N TRP A 390 -12.89 -8.86 -14.86
CA TRP A 390 -13.57 -8.16 -15.94
C TRP A 390 -14.51 -7.07 -15.42
N VAL A 391 -15.43 -7.41 -14.50
CA VAL A 391 -16.33 -6.45 -13.86
C VAL A 391 -15.54 -5.40 -13.09
N THR A 392 -14.58 -5.79 -12.26
CA THR A 392 -13.78 -4.83 -11.49
C THR A 392 -13.03 -3.86 -12.40
N SER A 393 -12.46 -4.31 -13.52
CA SER A 393 -11.77 -3.41 -14.46
C SER A 393 -12.72 -2.42 -15.13
N ARG A 394 -13.91 -2.90 -15.53
CA ARG A 394 -14.86 -2.15 -16.36
C ARG A 394 -15.58 -1.05 -15.58
N TRP A 395 -15.86 -1.29 -14.31
CA TRP A 395 -16.54 -0.34 -13.42
C TRP A 395 -15.61 0.36 -12.44
N GLY A 396 -14.41 -0.19 -12.17
CA GLY A 396 -13.42 0.42 -11.27
C GLY A 396 -12.90 1.77 -11.74
N GLN A 397 -12.79 2.00 -13.06
CA GLN A 397 -12.41 3.30 -13.63
C GLN A 397 -13.42 4.41 -13.28
N GLY A 398 -14.68 4.05 -13.02
CA GLY A 398 -15.75 4.99 -12.66
C GLY A 398 -15.93 5.16 -11.15
N VAL A 399 -15.10 4.50 -10.32
CA VAL A 399 -15.12 4.70 -8.87
C VAL A 399 -14.29 5.94 -8.55
N LYS A 400 -14.94 6.96 -7.99
CA LYS A 400 -14.21 8.10 -7.44
C LYS A 400 -13.48 7.63 -6.19
N VAL A 401 -12.16 7.81 -6.17
CA VAL A 401 -11.40 7.74 -4.92
C VAL A 401 -11.91 8.88 -4.06
N GLU A 402 -12.84 8.59 -3.14
CA GLU A 402 -13.18 9.53 -2.09
C GLU A 402 -11.91 9.73 -1.27
N ALA A 403 -11.21 10.84 -1.53
CA ALA A 403 -10.41 11.46 -0.50
C ALA A 403 -11.34 11.57 0.71
N ALA A 404 -11.01 10.86 1.80
CA ALA A 404 -11.80 10.77 3.00
C ALA A 404 -12.54 12.09 3.25
N ASN A 405 -13.86 12.11 3.01
CA ASN A 405 -14.62 13.36 3.06
C ASN A 405 -14.50 13.93 4.48
N PRO A 406 -13.96 15.15 4.65
CA PRO A 406 -14.26 15.93 5.82
C PRO A 406 -15.72 16.35 5.67
N THR A 407 -16.56 15.90 6.58
CA THR A 407 -17.93 16.39 6.71
C THR A 407 -17.91 17.88 7.07
N SER A 408 -18.00 18.77 6.09
CA SER A 408 -18.66 20.06 6.27
C SER A 408 -19.20 20.59 4.93
N LYS A 409 -20.50 20.41 4.73
CA LYS A 409 -21.25 21.16 3.72
C LYS A 409 -21.41 22.60 4.23
N GLY A 410 -20.76 23.55 3.56
CA GLY A 410 -21.15 24.96 3.60
C GLY A 410 -20.01 25.91 3.97
N ARG A 411 -19.69 26.82 3.03
CA ARG A 411 -18.85 28.02 3.18
C ARG A 411 -17.34 27.82 3.40
N THR A 412 -16.64 27.27 2.41
CA THR A 412 -15.17 27.43 2.34
C THR A 412 -14.63 27.50 0.91
N LYS A 413 -15.28 28.27 0.03
CA LYS A 413 -14.64 28.73 -1.21
C LYS A 413 -13.99 30.08 -0.92
N GLN A 414 -12.75 30.11 -0.44
CA GLN A 414 -11.76 31.17 -0.78
C GLN A 414 -10.38 31.14 -0.08
N VAL A 415 -10.04 30.23 0.85
CA VAL A 415 -8.76 30.36 1.61
C VAL A 415 -7.67 29.31 1.32
N GLN A 416 -7.94 28.20 0.61
CA GLN A 416 -6.89 27.20 0.32
C GLN A 416 -6.18 27.42 -1.02
N GLN A 417 -5.17 28.31 -1.03
CA GLN A 417 -3.99 28.17 -1.88
C GLN A 417 -2.77 27.96 -0.96
N GLY A 418 -2.53 26.70 -0.59
CA GLY A 418 -1.32 26.27 0.12
C GLY A 418 -0.54 25.25 -0.68
N PHE A 419 0.63 24.84 -0.19
CA PHE A 419 1.55 23.86 -0.82
C PHE A 419 0.85 22.58 -1.29
N ALA A 420 -0.19 22.14 -0.58
CA ALA A 420 -0.99 20.97 -0.92
C ALA A 420 -1.93 21.16 -2.14
N ALA A 421 -2.10 22.38 -2.65
CA ALA A 421 -2.96 22.70 -3.80
C ALA A 421 -2.17 22.87 -5.11
N ALA A 422 -0.84 22.99 -5.05
CA ALA A 422 0.00 23.08 -6.25
C ALA A 422 0.14 21.68 -6.86
N GLN A 423 -0.57 21.42 -7.94
CA GLN A 423 -0.28 20.27 -8.79
C GLN A 423 1.15 20.42 -9.33
N ASN A 424 1.96 19.35 -9.27
CA ASN A 424 3.30 19.30 -9.83
C ASN A 424 4.38 20.13 -9.06
N LEU A 425 4.64 19.77 -7.80
CA LEU A 425 5.67 20.41 -6.96
C LEU A 425 7.08 20.15 -7.56
N ARG A 426 7.89 21.18 -7.75
CA ARG A 426 9.26 21.13 -8.29
C ARG A 426 10.20 21.56 -7.18
N VAL A 427 10.80 20.57 -6.51
CA VAL A 427 11.56 20.77 -5.27
C VAL A 427 13.05 20.76 -5.57
N LEU A 428 13.72 21.88 -5.31
CA LEU A 428 15.15 22.04 -5.54
C LEU A 428 15.95 21.76 -4.27
N VAL A 429 16.90 20.83 -4.38
CA VAL A 429 17.72 20.36 -3.24
C VAL A 429 19.20 20.53 -3.57
N PRO A 430 19.89 21.51 -2.96
CA PRO A 430 21.33 21.63 -3.09
C PRO A 430 22.04 20.46 -2.38
N VAL A 431 22.67 19.59 -3.16
CA VAL A 431 23.45 18.44 -2.68
C VAL A 431 24.93 18.81 -2.64
N ALA A 432 25.53 18.80 -1.45
CA ALA A 432 26.91 19.22 -1.25
C ALA A 432 27.69 18.35 -0.26
N ASN A 433 27.00 17.50 0.50
CA ASN A 433 27.61 16.70 1.54
C ASN A 433 26.91 15.33 1.65
N PRO A 434 27.61 14.24 1.27
CA PRO A 434 27.09 12.86 1.34
C PRO A 434 26.51 12.48 2.69
N SER A 435 27.09 12.95 3.80
CA SER A 435 26.65 12.53 5.13
C SER A 435 25.30 13.12 5.56
N THR A 436 24.80 14.14 4.85
CA THR A 436 23.56 14.87 5.20
C THR A 436 22.56 14.95 4.07
N GLU A 437 22.96 14.62 2.84
CA GLU A 437 22.11 14.77 1.66
C GLU A 437 21.02 13.71 1.55
N ASP A 438 21.26 12.49 2.01
CA ASP A 438 20.26 11.42 2.01
C ASP A 438 18.98 11.88 2.71
N ASN A 439 19.07 12.41 3.93
CA ASN A 439 17.90 12.90 4.66
C ASN A 439 17.20 14.08 3.98
N LEU A 440 17.94 14.94 3.27
CA LEU A 440 17.37 16.07 2.53
C LEU A 440 16.63 15.61 1.27
N LEU A 441 17.22 14.65 0.55
CA LEU A 441 16.61 14.03 -0.62
C LEU A 441 15.36 13.24 -0.20
N HIS A 442 15.42 12.49 0.89
CA HIS A 442 14.25 11.79 1.44
C HIS A 442 13.13 12.75 1.85
N LEU A 443 13.45 13.86 2.54
CA LEU A 443 12.47 14.93 2.81
C LEU A 443 11.85 15.46 1.51
N ALA A 444 12.67 15.75 0.50
CA ALA A 444 12.17 16.27 -0.77
C ALA A 444 11.32 15.25 -1.53
N LEU A 445 11.68 13.96 -1.50
CA LEU A 445 10.93 12.85 -2.09
C LEU A 445 9.56 12.67 -1.45
N ILE A 446 9.48 12.78 -0.12
CA ILE A 446 8.21 12.81 0.62
C ILE A 446 7.30 13.92 0.08
N LEU A 447 7.86 15.12 -0.15
CA LEU A 447 7.09 16.29 -0.62
C LEU A 447 6.67 16.18 -2.10
N THR A 448 7.55 15.67 -2.97
CA THR A 448 7.26 15.54 -4.41
C THR A 448 6.32 14.38 -4.71
N LYS A 449 6.45 13.24 -4.01
CA LYS A 449 5.67 12.02 -4.33
C LYS A 449 4.17 12.21 -4.11
N LYS A 450 3.78 12.94 -3.06
CA LYS A 450 2.37 13.28 -2.78
C LYS A 450 1.70 14.11 -3.88
N THR A 451 2.48 14.92 -4.60
CA THR A 451 1.99 15.87 -5.61
C THR A 451 2.31 15.44 -7.05
N ALA A 452 2.83 14.22 -7.24
CA ALA A 452 3.40 13.74 -8.50
C ALA A 452 4.42 14.73 -9.11
N GLY A 453 5.21 15.34 -8.23
CA GLY A 453 6.16 16.40 -8.54
C GLY A 453 7.51 15.91 -9.09
N THR A 454 8.42 16.86 -9.33
CA THR A 454 9.78 16.63 -9.82
C THR A 454 10.80 17.02 -8.76
N LEU A 455 11.76 16.13 -8.49
CA LEU A 455 12.94 16.41 -7.69
C LEU A 455 14.03 17.06 -8.56
N LEU A 456 14.63 18.16 -8.08
CA LEU A 456 15.70 18.89 -8.75
C LEU A 456 16.97 18.87 -7.88
N PRO A 457 17.75 17.78 -7.86
CA PRO A 457 19.04 17.75 -7.19
C PRO A 457 20.00 18.73 -7.86
N LEU A 458 20.63 19.61 -7.09
CA LEU A 458 21.52 20.66 -7.60
C LEU A 458 22.88 20.58 -6.94
N HIS A 459 23.95 20.53 -7.72
CA HIS A 459 25.31 20.71 -7.22
C HIS A 459 25.99 21.87 -7.95
N ILE A 460 26.56 22.81 -7.18
CA ILE A 460 27.19 24.03 -7.71
C ILE A 460 28.69 24.00 -7.46
N LEU A 461 29.46 24.14 -8.53
CA LEU A 461 30.90 24.36 -8.49
C LEU A 461 31.17 25.88 -8.53
N PRO A 462 31.68 26.50 -7.45
CA PRO A 462 31.94 27.93 -7.41
C PRO A 462 33.19 28.28 -8.24
N ASP A 463 33.05 29.17 -9.21
CA ASP A 463 34.17 29.66 -10.03
C ASP A 463 34.83 30.88 -9.37
N LYS A 464 35.84 30.64 -8.52
CA LYS A 464 36.57 31.70 -7.82
C LYS A 464 37.87 32.15 -8.52
N GLN A 465 38.42 31.35 -9.43
CA GLN A 465 39.75 31.55 -10.03
C GLN A 465 39.86 31.07 -11.50
N GLY A 466 38.75 30.80 -12.18
CA GLY A 466 38.71 30.48 -13.62
C GLY A 466 39.15 29.06 -14.00
N THR A 467 39.55 28.22 -13.03
CA THR A 467 39.93 26.82 -13.28
C THR A 467 39.22 25.88 -12.31
N ILE A 468 38.40 24.98 -12.86
CA ILE A 468 37.68 23.94 -12.11
C ILE A 468 38.46 22.64 -12.19
N ALA A 469 38.82 22.09 -11.04
CA ALA A 469 39.53 20.81 -10.96
C ALA A 469 38.69 19.68 -11.60
N PRO A 470 39.30 18.79 -12.41
CA PRO A 470 38.61 17.62 -12.97
C PRO A 470 37.96 16.75 -11.89
N GLU A 471 38.59 16.61 -10.73
CA GLU A 471 38.08 15.89 -9.57
C GLU A 471 36.74 16.44 -9.06
N ALA A 472 36.60 17.77 -9.04
CA ALA A 472 35.36 18.42 -8.60
C ALA A 472 34.18 18.15 -9.57
N LYS A 473 34.47 18.03 -10.88
CA LYS A 473 33.45 17.62 -11.87
C LYS A 473 33.05 16.16 -11.70
N ILE A 474 34.01 15.27 -11.43
CA ILE A 474 33.73 13.86 -11.15
C ILE A 474 32.85 13.73 -9.90
N GLN A 475 33.21 14.45 -8.82
CA GLN A 475 32.42 14.48 -7.59
C GLN A 475 31.01 15.00 -7.83
N GLN A 476 30.85 16.09 -8.60
CA GLN A 476 29.54 16.61 -8.99
C GLN A 476 28.68 15.54 -9.69
N SER A 477 29.25 14.85 -10.69
CA SER A 477 28.53 13.79 -11.41
C SER A 477 28.17 12.62 -10.49
N GLN A 478 29.03 12.24 -9.56
CA GLN A 478 28.76 11.16 -8.60
C GLN A 478 27.60 11.51 -7.66
N LEU A 479 27.62 12.71 -7.05
CA LEU A 479 26.57 13.16 -6.14
C LEU A 479 25.20 13.21 -6.83
N LEU A 480 25.17 13.75 -8.05
CA LEU A 480 23.94 13.83 -8.84
C LEU A 480 23.43 12.45 -9.28
N ALA A 481 24.32 11.52 -9.64
CA ALA A 481 23.95 10.15 -9.99
C ALA A 481 23.40 9.38 -8.77
N THR A 482 23.94 9.60 -7.58
CA THR A 482 23.40 9.04 -6.33
C THR A 482 21.98 9.57 -6.08
N ALA A 483 21.79 10.89 -6.17
CA ALA A 483 20.46 11.50 -5.99
C ALA A 483 19.44 11.00 -7.01
N GLU A 484 19.86 10.80 -8.26
CA GLU A 484 19.04 10.22 -9.32
C GLU A 484 18.65 8.77 -9.02
N THR A 485 19.60 7.95 -8.53
CA THR A 485 19.34 6.56 -8.14
C THR A 485 18.32 6.46 -7.01
N ILE A 486 18.47 7.31 -5.98
CA ILE A 486 17.52 7.37 -4.84
C ILE A 486 16.13 7.77 -5.32
N ALA A 487 16.03 8.75 -6.22
CA ALA A 487 14.75 9.21 -6.76
C ALA A 487 14.05 8.18 -7.66
N HIS A 488 14.81 7.47 -8.50
CA HIS A 488 14.28 6.37 -9.33
C HIS A 488 13.78 5.21 -8.48
N ALA A 489 14.49 4.85 -7.40
CA ALA A 489 14.03 3.84 -6.45
C ALA A 489 12.71 4.23 -5.76
N ALA A 490 12.48 5.53 -5.57
CA ALA A 490 11.24 6.08 -5.03
C ALA A 490 10.14 6.30 -6.09
N VAL A 491 10.39 6.04 -7.38
CA VAL A 491 9.48 6.27 -8.52
C VAL A 491 9.04 7.73 -8.63
N THR A 492 9.99 8.65 -8.48
CA THR A 492 9.75 10.11 -8.58
C THR A 492 10.52 10.67 -9.78
N ALA A 493 9.91 11.59 -10.54
CA ALA A 493 10.61 12.27 -11.62
C ALA A 493 11.80 13.07 -11.06
N VAL A 494 12.97 12.93 -11.68
CA VAL A 494 14.20 13.59 -11.22
C VAL A 494 14.90 14.26 -12.40
N GLU A 495 15.39 15.48 -12.16
CA GLU A 495 16.17 16.25 -13.12
C GLU A 495 17.43 16.76 -12.41
N PRO A 496 18.57 16.04 -12.52
CA PRO A 496 19.82 16.43 -11.89
C PRO A 496 20.43 17.66 -12.57
N ILE A 497 20.92 18.61 -11.76
CA ILE A 497 21.46 19.89 -12.22
C ILE A 497 22.90 20.04 -11.74
N GLY A 498 23.84 19.91 -12.68
CA GLY A 498 25.22 20.34 -12.47
C GLY A 498 25.39 21.79 -12.94
N ARG A 499 25.82 22.68 -12.04
CA ARG A 499 26.03 24.10 -12.37
C ARG A 499 27.44 24.57 -11.98
N ILE A 500 27.94 25.50 -12.76
CA ILE A 500 29.12 26.33 -12.44
C ILE A 500 28.61 27.77 -12.29
N ASP A 501 28.92 28.43 -11.18
CA ASP A 501 28.43 29.79 -10.91
C ASP A 501 29.43 30.57 -10.03
N ASP A 502 29.27 31.89 -9.89
CA ASP A 502 30.18 32.75 -9.11
C ASP A 502 30.18 32.36 -7.62
N SER A 503 29.00 31.97 -7.13
CA SER A 503 28.79 31.60 -5.73
C SER A 503 27.61 30.64 -5.59
N VAL A 504 27.64 29.84 -4.51
CA VAL A 504 26.64 28.79 -4.25
C VAL A 504 25.23 29.38 -4.10
N ASP A 505 25.08 30.50 -3.37
CA ASP A 505 23.80 31.17 -3.16
C ASP A 505 23.18 31.69 -4.47
N LYS A 506 23.97 32.35 -5.33
CA LYS A 506 23.51 32.81 -6.65
C LYS A 506 23.12 31.63 -7.54
N GLY A 507 23.92 30.56 -7.54
CA GLY A 507 23.63 29.36 -8.32
C GLY A 507 22.34 28.67 -7.89
N ILE A 508 22.03 28.62 -6.59
CA ILE A 508 20.75 28.09 -6.07
C ILE A 508 19.59 28.92 -6.59
N LEU A 509 19.65 30.24 -6.40
CA LEU A 509 18.57 31.16 -6.77
C LEU A 509 18.32 31.18 -8.29
N ARG A 510 19.39 31.23 -9.09
CA ARG A 510 19.29 31.19 -10.56
C ARG A 510 18.72 29.85 -11.04
N SER A 511 19.18 28.73 -10.49
CA SER A 511 18.67 27.41 -10.87
C SER A 511 17.20 27.23 -10.48
N ALA A 512 16.80 27.75 -9.32
CA ALA A 512 15.40 27.74 -8.89
C ALA A 512 14.52 28.53 -9.88
N LEU A 513 14.99 29.67 -10.37
CA LEU A 513 14.26 30.47 -11.35
C LEU A 513 14.25 29.85 -12.75
N GLU A 514 15.40 29.36 -13.23
CA GLU A 514 15.55 28.75 -14.57
C GLU A 514 14.77 27.43 -14.73
N ARG A 515 14.53 26.71 -13.63
CA ARG A 515 13.85 25.41 -13.62
C ARG A 515 12.45 25.46 -13.03
N ASP A 516 11.91 26.66 -12.82
CA ASP A 516 10.58 26.89 -12.23
C ASP A 516 10.37 26.10 -10.91
N ALA A 517 11.40 26.06 -10.07
CA ALA A 517 11.29 25.43 -8.76
C ALA A 517 10.29 26.21 -7.90
N ASN A 518 9.40 25.52 -7.21
CA ASN A 518 8.39 26.12 -6.33
C ASN A 518 8.69 25.94 -4.84
N LEU A 519 9.77 25.23 -4.52
CA LEU A 519 10.27 25.03 -3.17
C LEU A 519 11.78 24.75 -3.18
N ILE A 520 12.51 25.35 -2.25
CA ILE A 520 13.94 25.08 -2.05
C ILE A 520 14.11 24.37 -0.70
N VAL A 521 14.85 23.26 -0.66
CA VAL A 521 15.19 22.53 0.57
C VAL A 521 16.70 22.57 0.76
N CYS A 522 17.16 23.27 1.79
CA CYS A 522 18.56 23.44 2.13
C CYS A 522 18.93 22.69 3.42
N GLY A 523 20.10 22.06 3.43
CA GLY A 523 20.67 21.46 4.64
C GLY A 523 21.36 22.48 5.54
N TRP A 524 21.16 22.39 6.85
CA TRP A 524 21.79 23.25 7.84
C TRP A 524 22.66 22.45 8.82
N LYS A 525 23.88 22.95 9.06
CA LYS A 525 24.88 22.30 9.94
C LYS A 525 24.53 22.42 11.43
N GLY A 526 23.64 23.34 11.82
CA GLY A 526 23.18 23.50 13.21
C GLY A 526 24.03 24.42 14.10
N PHE A 527 25.12 25.00 13.60
CA PHE A 527 25.97 25.95 14.32
C PHE A 527 26.52 27.03 13.38
N SER A 528 26.68 28.26 13.89
CA SER A 528 27.41 29.34 13.22
C SER A 528 28.82 29.50 13.78
N THR A 529 29.80 29.77 12.91
CA THR A 529 31.15 30.20 13.32
C THR A 529 31.17 31.72 13.50
N TYR A 530 32.10 32.30 14.28
CA TYR A 530 32.21 33.77 14.49
C TYR A 530 32.29 34.63 13.20
N ARG A 531 32.58 34.02 12.04
CA ARG A 531 32.62 34.67 10.71
C ARG A 531 31.37 34.41 9.85
N GLU A 532 30.44 33.58 10.31
CA GLU A 532 29.25 33.16 9.59
C GLU A 532 27.99 33.73 10.27
N ASN A 533 26.96 33.99 9.47
CA ASN A 533 25.63 34.35 9.97
C ASN A 533 24.89 33.09 10.49
N PHE A 534 23.64 33.23 10.95
CA PHE A 534 22.87 32.20 11.68
C PHE A 534 22.76 30.82 10.99
N PHE A 535 22.47 30.76 9.68
CA PHE A 535 22.36 29.49 8.94
C PHE A 535 23.58 29.22 8.04
N GLY A 536 24.52 30.16 7.96
CA GLY A 536 25.67 30.15 7.07
C GLY A 536 25.51 31.12 5.90
N SER A 537 26.61 31.69 5.42
CA SER A 537 26.59 32.81 4.46
C SER A 537 25.81 32.52 3.17
N ALA A 538 25.84 31.28 2.66
CA ALA A 538 25.10 30.89 1.47
C ALA A 538 23.59 30.80 1.72
N ILE A 539 23.18 30.10 2.79
CA ILE A 539 21.75 29.86 3.10
C ILE A 539 21.08 31.18 3.49
N ASP A 540 21.75 32.02 4.28
CA ASP A 540 21.23 33.32 4.68
C ASP A 540 21.00 34.25 3.47
N ASN A 541 21.87 34.19 2.46
CA ASN A 541 21.68 34.93 1.21
C ASN A 541 20.52 34.36 0.38
N VAL A 542 20.35 33.03 0.33
CA VAL A 542 19.21 32.37 -0.33
C VAL A 542 17.91 32.82 0.31
N ILE A 543 17.80 32.75 1.65
CA ILE A 543 16.60 33.17 2.38
C ILE A 543 16.22 34.61 2.08
N ARG A 544 17.20 35.54 2.07
CA ARG A 544 16.95 36.98 1.84
C ARG A 544 16.47 37.30 0.43
N ARG A 545 16.76 36.46 -0.56
CA ARG A 545 16.56 36.76 -1.99
C ARG A 545 15.66 35.77 -2.72
N ALA A 546 15.31 34.65 -2.09
CA ALA A 546 14.44 33.65 -2.70
C ALA A 546 13.05 34.23 -2.98
N THR A 547 12.54 33.98 -4.17
CA THR A 547 11.16 34.31 -4.58
C THR A 547 10.19 33.18 -4.26
N VAL A 548 10.72 32.03 -3.87
CA VAL A 548 9.96 30.84 -3.48
C VAL A 548 10.28 30.45 -2.04
N PRO A 549 9.41 29.68 -1.38
CA PRO A 549 9.63 29.27 -0.01
C PRO A 549 10.89 28.39 0.15
N VAL A 550 11.54 28.54 1.30
CA VAL A 550 12.80 27.87 1.63
C VAL A 550 12.62 27.07 2.92
N LEU A 551 12.86 25.76 2.83
CA LEU A 551 12.95 24.84 3.95
C LEU A 551 14.41 24.68 4.33
N ILE A 552 14.72 24.89 5.60
CA ILE A 552 16.07 24.74 6.14
C ILE A 552 16.02 23.59 7.12
N ALA A 553 16.63 22.47 6.76
CA ALA A 553 16.52 21.22 7.50
C ALA A 553 17.85 20.81 8.11
N ARG A 554 17.80 20.38 9.37
CA ARG A 554 18.89 19.72 10.09
C ARG A 554 18.35 18.40 10.63
N PHE A 555 19.00 17.31 10.28
CA PHE A 555 18.63 15.98 10.74
C PHE A 555 19.70 15.44 11.67
N ALA A 556 19.33 15.14 12.92
CA ALA A 556 20.21 14.48 13.88
C ALA A 556 20.21 12.94 13.68
N GLN A 557 19.16 12.43 13.07
CA GLN A 557 18.93 11.02 12.75
C GLN A 557 18.17 10.88 11.43
N PRO A 558 18.12 9.67 10.84
CA PRO A 558 17.30 9.40 9.66
C PRO A 558 15.86 9.86 9.85
N ILE A 559 15.30 10.53 8.83
CA ILE A 559 13.97 11.15 8.92
C ILE A 559 12.86 10.12 9.20
N GLU A 560 13.07 8.88 8.78
CA GLU A 560 12.17 7.73 8.95
C GLU A 560 11.97 7.35 10.42
N ASN A 561 12.91 7.70 11.31
CA ASN A 561 12.83 7.41 12.74
C ASN A 561 12.03 8.47 13.52
N THR A 562 11.42 9.44 12.84
CA THR A 562 10.61 10.48 13.48
C THR A 562 9.32 9.88 14.03
N HIS A 563 9.12 9.99 15.35
CA HIS A 563 7.89 9.50 16.01
C HIS A 563 6.85 10.61 16.23
N ARG A 564 7.31 11.86 16.32
CA ARG A 564 6.45 13.02 16.57
C ARG A 564 6.93 14.22 15.77
N VAL A 565 6.02 14.82 15.02
CA VAL A 565 6.22 16.12 14.38
C VAL A 565 5.72 17.18 15.36
N PHE A 566 6.64 17.99 15.85
CA PHE A 566 6.37 19.02 16.84
C PHE A 566 6.41 20.39 16.19
N LEU A 567 5.24 20.96 15.89
CA LEU A 567 5.12 22.30 15.31
C LEU A 567 5.05 23.34 16.43
N ALA A 568 6.08 24.17 16.55
CA ALA A 568 6.12 25.27 17.52
C ALA A 568 5.95 26.62 16.83
N ILE A 569 4.97 27.40 17.29
CA ILE A 569 4.64 28.71 16.73
C ILE A 569 4.58 29.80 17.80
N ALA A 570 5.00 31.00 17.43
CA ALA A 570 4.90 32.20 18.26
C ALA A 570 3.55 32.92 18.03
N ASP A 571 3.10 33.71 19.00
CA ASP A 571 1.79 34.38 18.96
C ASP A 571 1.58 35.29 17.72
N ILE A 572 2.65 35.95 17.27
CA ILE A 572 2.65 36.84 16.09
C ILE A 572 2.41 36.05 14.79
N GLU A 573 2.75 34.77 14.77
CA GLU A 573 2.67 33.90 13.59
C GLU A 573 1.25 33.40 13.34
N LYS A 574 0.35 33.49 14.34
CA LYS A 574 -1.06 33.09 14.20
C LYS A 574 -1.82 33.95 13.18
N SER A 575 -1.49 35.24 13.08
CA SER A 575 -2.09 36.16 12.12
C SER A 575 -1.39 36.18 10.75
N ALA A 576 -0.31 35.41 10.57
CA ALA A 576 0.40 35.38 9.31
C ALA A 576 -0.43 34.63 8.25
N SER A 577 -0.49 35.18 7.03
CA SER A 577 -1.12 34.54 5.87
C SER A 577 -0.49 33.18 5.52
N THR A 578 0.71 32.91 6.05
CA THR A 578 1.50 31.70 5.86
C THR A 578 1.20 30.61 6.89
N PHE A 579 0.46 30.91 7.97
CA PHE A 579 0.18 29.96 9.05
C PHE A 579 -0.50 28.67 8.57
N GLY A 580 -1.54 28.81 7.74
CA GLY A 580 -2.25 27.65 7.16
C GLY A 580 -1.34 26.78 6.28
N GLN A 581 -0.34 27.38 5.63
CA GLN A 581 0.63 26.65 4.80
C GLN A 581 1.59 25.85 5.67
N THR A 582 2.10 26.44 6.76
CA THR A 582 2.94 25.76 7.76
C THR A 582 2.24 24.56 8.37
N VAL A 583 0.99 24.72 8.80
CA VAL A 583 0.20 23.64 9.41
C VAL A 583 -0.07 22.53 8.40
N SER A 584 -0.41 22.88 7.16
CA SER A 584 -0.64 21.91 6.08
C SER A 584 0.62 21.10 5.75
N LEU A 585 1.80 21.73 5.78
CA LEU A 585 3.08 21.06 5.58
C LEU A 585 3.39 20.12 6.76
N ALA A 586 3.28 20.61 8.00
CA ALA A 586 3.53 19.81 9.19
C ALA A 586 2.62 18.58 9.25
N LYS A 587 1.33 18.75 8.92
CA LYS A 587 0.39 17.64 8.77
C LYS A 587 0.82 16.66 7.68
N SER A 588 1.18 17.17 6.50
CA SER A 588 1.61 16.30 5.40
C SER A 588 2.85 15.48 5.74
N LEU A 589 3.80 16.07 6.47
CA LEU A 589 4.98 15.38 6.96
C LEU A 589 4.63 14.34 8.04
N ALA A 590 3.76 14.69 8.98
CA ALA A 590 3.31 13.76 10.01
C ALA A 590 2.58 12.54 9.42
N ASP A 591 1.66 12.77 8.47
CA ASP A 591 0.92 11.72 7.78
C ASP A 591 1.87 10.76 7.02
N GLU A 592 2.89 11.30 6.34
CA GLU A 592 3.84 10.49 5.55
C GLU A 592 4.82 9.72 6.43
N LEU A 593 5.34 10.35 7.48
CA LEU A 593 6.23 9.72 8.45
C LEU A 593 5.51 8.80 9.44
N LYS A 594 4.16 8.70 9.34
CA LYS A 594 3.30 7.99 10.31
C LYS A 594 3.57 8.45 11.77
N ALA A 595 3.90 9.72 11.91
CA ALA A 595 4.25 10.35 13.17
C ALA A 595 3.04 11.08 13.78
N SER A 596 3.02 11.21 15.10
CA SER A 596 2.00 12.03 15.77
C SER A 596 2.28 13.52 15.52
N LEU A 597 1.25 14.33 15.23
CA LEU A 597 1.38 15.78 15.11
C LEU A 597 1.01 16.44 16.44
N GLN A 598 1.90 17.27 16.96
CA GLN A 598 1.64 18.11 18.14
C GLN A 598 1.91 19.57 17.80
N LEU A 599 0.97 20.45 18.17
CA LEU A 599 1.08 21.88 17.93
C LEU A 599 1.23 22.63 19.26
N LEU A 600 2.35 23.33 19.42
CA LEU A 600 2.62 24.20 20.57
C LEU A 600 2.53 25.66 20.15
N GLN A 601 1.63 26.41 20.77
CA GLN A 601 1.63 27.88 20.68
C GLN A 601 2.22 28.47 21.95
N VAL A 602 3.25 29.31 21.80
CA VAL A 602 3.81 30.08 22.93
C VAL A 602 3.38 31.54 22.86
N THR A 603 2.72 32.02 23.91
CA THR A 603 2.21 33.39 24.00
C THR A 603 3.04 34.26 24.96
N ALA A 604 3.35 35.48 24.52
CA ALA A 604 4.15 36.46 25.29
C ALA A 604 3.27 37.45 26.09
N SER A 605 2.00 37.65 25.73
CA SER A 605 1.12 38.67 26.33
C SER A 605 -0.22 38.11 26.81
N PRO A 606 -0.92 38.73 27.79
CA PRO A 606 -2.16 38.20 28.38
C PRO A 606 -3.45 38.38 27.55
N ARG A 607 -3.38 38.92 26.32
CA ARG A 607 -4.60 39.29 25.57
C ARG A 607 -5.29 38.09 24.90
N LYS A 608 -6.62 38.06 25.07
CA LYS A 608 -7.66 37.12 24.59
C LYS A 608 -7.18 35.72 24.13
N HIS A 609 -7.49 34.73 24.97
CA HIS A 609 -7.58 33.33 24.61
C HIS A 609 -8.41 33.15 23.33
N THR A 610 -7.75 32.87 22.21
CA THR A 610 -8.41 32.37 21.02
C THR A 610 -8.02 30.90 20.92
N SER A 611 -8.94 30.02 21.30
CA SER A 611 -8.80 28.58 21.13
C SER A 611 -8.56 28.26 19.65
N PHE A 612 -7.65 27.33 19.36
CA PHE A 612 -7.60 26.73 18.04
C PHE A 612 -8.81 25.81 17.90
N ASN A 613 -9.56 25.94 16.82
CA ASN A 613 -10.48 24.90 16.42
C ASN A 613 -9.70 23.94 15.49
N PRO A 614 -9.43 22.68 15.89
CA PRO A 614 -8.69 21.73 15.07
C PRO A 614 -9.34 21.53 13.69
N GLU A 615 -10.67 21.59 13.64
CA GLU A 615 -11.46 21.42 12.42
C GLU A 615 -11.27 22.58 11.43
N GLU A 616 -11.09 23.82 11.90
CA GLU A 616 -10.82 24.99 11.05
C GLU A 616 -9.45 24.91 10.37
N LEU A 617 -8.51 24.18 10.96
CA LEU A 617 -7.17 23.94 10.43
C LEU A 617 -7.05 22.63 9.65
N GLY A 618 -8.15 21.88 9.50
CA GLY A 618 -8.15 20.57 8.85
C GLY A 618 -7.30 19.53 9.57
N LEU A 619 -7.10 19.69 10.88
CA LEU A 619 -6.36 18.77 11.74
C LEU A 619 -7.31 17.69 12.29
N SER A 620 -6.79 16.48 12.52
CA SER A 620 -7.58 15.40 13.15
C SER A 620 -7.97 15.82 14.57
N PRO A 621 -9.15 15.43 15.08
CA PRO A 621 -9.61 15.80 16.42
C PRO A 621 -8.66 15.33 17.55
N ASP A 622 -7.85 14.31 17.29
CA ASP A 622 -6.85 13.78 18.24
C ASP A 622 -5.53 14.59 18.29
N THR A 623 -5.39 15.64 17.48
CA THR A 623 -4.17 16.47 17.45
C THR A 623 -4.01 17.23 18.76
N GLN A 624 -2.93 16.97 19.49
CA GLN A 624 -2.66 17.66 20.75
C GLN A 624 -2.24 19.11 20.48
N ILE A 625 -3.14 20.05 20.77
CA ILE A 625 -2.86 21.48 20.68
C ILE A 625 -2.65 22.02 22.10
N GLN A 626 -1.43 22.46 22.39
CA GLN A 626 -1.08 23.01 23.70
C GLN A 626 -0.72 24.49 23.59
N GLN A 627 -1.31 25.31 24.46
CA GLN A 627 -1.00 26.74 24.57
C GLN A 627 -0.25 26.99 25.88
N VAL A 628 0.95 27.57 25.81
CA VAL A 628 1.80 27.79 26.98
C VAL A 628 2.30 29.24 27.03
N ARG A 629 2.39 29.81 28.23
CA ARG A 629 2.97 31.15 28.45
C ARG A 629 4.45 31.07 28.80
N GLY A 630 5.25 31.98 28.26
CA GLY A 630 6.65 32.18 28.67
C GLY A 630 7.60 32.45 27.51
N ASN A 631 8.91 32.29 27.77
CA ASN A 631 9.95 32.40 26.76
C ASN A 631 9.82 31.26 25.73
N PHE A 632 9.76 31.60 24.44
CA PHE A 632 9.58 30.64 23.33
C PHE A 632 10.62 29.52 23.38
N ILE A 633 11.91 29.87 23.36
CA ILE A 633 13.03 28.92 23.37
C ILE A 633 12.93 28.02 24.60
N GLY A 634 12.77 28.61 25.80
CA GLY A 634 12.71 27.85 27.04
C GLY A 634 11.51 26.91 27.16
N ARG A 635 10.37 27.24 26.53
CA ARG A 635 9.18 26.37 26.53
C ARG A 635 9.29 25.25 25.50
N VAL A 636 9.74 25.57 24.29
CA VAL A 636 9.97 24.57 23.24
C VAL A 636 10.99 23.55 23.72
N SER A 637 12.16 23.99 24.19
CA SER A 637 13.22 23.11 24.70
C SER A 637 12.77 22.15 25.81
N LYS A 638 11.89 22.58 26.73
CA LYS A 638 11.41 21.70 27.81
C LYS A 638 10.42 20.63 27.35
N MET A 639 9.81 20.78 26.18
CA MET A 639 8.77 19.89 25.66
C MET A 639 9.26 18.96 24.56
N LEU A 640 10.48 19.21 24.05
CA LEU A 640 11.15 18.32 23.12
C LEU A 640 11.43 16.98 23.79
N GLN A 641 11.19 15.91 23.04
CA GLN A 641 11.51 14.54 23.38
C GLN A 641 12.54 14.01 22.37
N GLN A 642 13.22 12.94 22.75
CA GLN A 642 14.04 12.20 21.82
C GLN A 642 13.17 11.72 20.64
N ASP A 643 13.71 11.83 19.43
CA ASP A 643 13.05 11.47 18.17
C ASP A 643 11.98 12.44 17.64
N ASP A 644 11.91 13.67 18.18
CA ASP A 644 11.08 14.72 17.61
C ASP A 644 11.67 15.32 16.32
N LEU A 645 10.76 15.65 15.40
CA LEU A 645 11.01 16.59 14.31
C LEU A 645 10.37 17.93 14.65
N LEU A 646 11.20 18.89 15.07
CA LEU A 646 10.77 20.25 15.40
C LEU A 646 10.57 21.07 14.13
N ILE A 647 9.38 21.61 13.92
CA ILE A 647 9.08 22.56 12.85
C ILE A 647 8.94 23.97 13.44
N LEU A 648 9.69 24.91 12.89
CA LEU A 648 9.68 26.32 13.24
C LEU A 648 9.38 27.17 12.00
N THR A 649 8.78 28.35 12.17
CA THR A 649 8.69 29.33 11.08
C THR A 649 9.77 30.40 11.24
N ALA A 650 10.29 30.89 10.12
CA ALA A 650 11.17 32.05 10.07
C ALA A 650 10.34 33.34 10.19
N GLY A 651 9.58 33.45 11.29
CA GLY A 651 8.74 34.59 11.63
C GLY A 651 9.49 35.58 12.52
N THR A 652 9.61 36.81 12.03
CA THR A 652 10.33 37.94 12.62
C THR A 652 9.93 38.25 14.07
N HIS A 653 10.86 38.05 15.01
CA HIS A 653 10.81 38.79 16.28
C HIS A 653 10.96 40.30 16.00
N PRO A 654 10.29 41.17 16.78
CA PRO A 654 10.50 42.61 16.68
C PRO A 654 11.97 42.93 16.90
N GLU A 655 12.46 43.85 16.07
CA GLU A 655 13.85 44.29 15.98
C GLU A 655 14.52 44.43 17.34
N ILE A 656 15.61 43.70 17.54
CA ILE A 656 16.67 44.13 18.45
C ILE A 656 17.78 44.62 17.53
N ILE A 657 17.87 45.94 17.35
CA ILE A 657 19.01 46.65 16.75
C ILE A 657 19.23 46.29 15.25
N GLY A 658 18.25 46.60 14.39
CA GLY A 658 18.47 46.78 12.94
C GLY A 658 18.95 45.58 12.11
N LEU A 659 18.98 44.36 12.66
CA LEU A 659 19.30 43.12 11.95
C LEU A 659 18.08 42.18 11.93
N PRO A 660 17.72 41.58 10.78
CA PRO A 660 16.68 40.55 10.75
C PRO A 660 17.13 39.38 11.62
N ALA A 661 16.44 39.14 12.74
CA ALA A 661 16.71 38.05 13.68
C ALA A 661 16.25 36.69 13.13
N LEU A 662 16.52 36.40 11.85
CA LEU A 662 16.28 35.09 11.26
C LEU A 662 17.31 34.10 11.83
N GLY A 663 16.86 33.22 12.72
CA GLY A 663 17.67 32.05 13.14
C GLY A 663 18.09 32.00 14.61
N VAL A 664 17.87 33.06 15.41
CA VAL A 664 18.26 33.07 16.84
C VAL A 664 17.61 31.92 17.64
N ALA A 665 16.29 31.73 17.49
CA ALA A 665 15.57 30.67 18.19
C ALA A 665 15.92 29.26 17.68
N PRO A 666 15.89 28.97 16.36
CA PRO A 666 16.38 27.71 15.83
C PRO A 666 17.80 27.37 16.26
N GLU A 667 18.74 28.32 16.21
CA GLU A 667 20.13 28.11 16.58
C GLU A 667 20.31 27.82 18.07
N ALA A 668 19.65 28.59 18.95
CA ALA A 668 19.68 28.35 20.38
C ALA A 668 19.14 26.95 20.76
N ILE A 669 18.08 26.50 20.07
CA ILE A 669 17.51 25.16 20.28
C ILE A 669 18.47 24.09 19.74
N ALA A 670 18.99 24.25 18.53
CA ALA A 670 19.94 23.30 17.92
C ALA A 670 21.21 23.11 18.76
N ARG A 671 21.73 24.19 19.36
CA ARG A 671 22.91 24.16 20.24
C ARG A 671 22.64 23.46 21.58
N SER A 672 21.42 23.58 22.12
CA SER A 672 21.05 22.98 23.40
C SER A 672 20.57 21.54 23.27
N HIS A 673 20.05 21.15 22.10
CA HIS A 673 19.47 19.84 21.80
C HIS A 673 20.05 19.30 20.48
N PRO A 674 21.34 18.91 20.46
CA PRO A 674 22.01 18.44 19.24
C PRO A 674 21.35 17.18 18.65
N GLU A 675 20.66 16.39 19.45
CA GLU A 675 19.95 15.15 19.09
C GLU A 675 18.61 15.36 18.36
N ILE A 676 18.12 16.60 18.25
CA ILE A 676 16.81 16.90 17.66
C ILE A 676 16.94 17.32 16.20
N SER A 677 16.07 16.75 15.36
CA SER A 677 15.89 17.17 13.97
C SER A 677 15.02 18.43 13.90
N ILE A 678 15.45 19.42 13.13
CA ILE A 678 14.81 20.75 13.06
C ILE A 678 14.58 21.13 11.60
N ILE A 679 13.37 21.57 11.29
CA ILE A 679 13.01 22.19 10.02
C ILE A 679 12.54 23.62 10.29
N VAL A 680 13.19 24.59 9.66
CA VAL A 680 12.79 25.99 9.67
C VAL A 680 12.19 26.35 8.32
N ILE A 681 10.99 26.92 8.33
CA ILE A 681 10.25 27.26 7.12
C ILE A 681 10.29 28.78 6.92
N HIS A 682 10.82 29.22 5.79
CA HIS A 682 10.78 30.62 5.38
C HIS A 682 9.88 30.82 4.17
N PHE A 683 8.95 31.77 4.27
CA PHE A 683 8.14 32.23 3.15
C PHE A 683 8.59 33.63 2.74
N PRO A 684 8.86 33.85 1.44
CA PRO A 684 9.22 35.17 0.96
C PRO A 684 8.03 36.13 1.10
N GLN A 685 8.29 37.37 1.52
CA GLN A 685 7.27 38.41 1.56
C GLN A 685 6.91 38.79 0.12
N ARG A 686 5.62 38.65 -0.26
CA ARG A 686 5.13 39.18 -1.53
C ARG A 686 5.11 40.71 -1.41
N SER A 687 5.94 41.38 -2.20
CA SER A 687 5.94 42.84 -2.39
C SER A 687 4.62 43.33 -2.97
#